data_AF-A0A3N5TJ29-F1
#
_entry.id   AF-A0A3N5TJ29-F1
#
_cell.length_a   1.000
_cell.length_b   1.000
_cell.length_c   1.000
_cell.angle_alpha   90.00
_cell.angle_beta   90.00
_cell.angle_gamma   90.00
#
_symmetry.space_group_name_H-M   'P 1'
#
loop_
_entity.id
_entity.type
_entity.pdbx_description
1 polymer ?
#
loop_
_entity_poly.entity_id
_entity_poly.type
_entity_poly.pdbx_seq_one_letter_code
_entity_poly.pdbx_strand_id
1 'polypeptide(L)'
;LIPSLMASALNVLQKPVDVTLGQHLAAAVRLTRQHFVQALFTLVCLPHEAFFSLDAVLRSVWRMLITHTQLLEWNPSGDSDRDSRTDFVGSCRTMWIAPFMAAAAVITLAASRPAALAVAVPILGLWFTAPAIAWWISRPLARRRERLSADQILFLRKLSRKTWAFFETFVGPDDHWLPPDNYQEHPTSVIAHRTSPTNMGLALLANLSAYDFGTISAGKLVERTAKALHTMEGLERHRGHFYNWYDTRSLKPLPPLYISSVDSGNLAGHLLTLRPGLLALPDHKILGPRLFEGLSDTLRIATEAAAAAPAGVASGAHAPAQLAQLQQDLESATRSQPTTLMALRLCLDQLAASAAVVVAGVEAYDADPESQLRWWARAFAGQCRDALDELTFFTPWAELLSSENNLGDFPDLDEIPTLRELAALEVKLLPAIDHRRSSAVTSAESAWLGELQRLITAASQHAGARIAAIKGLALLCDALSRMEYDFLFDKTRHLLAIGYNVGENRRDSSYYDLLASEARFSCFVAIAQGQLPQESWFALGRLLTTAGGEPILLSWSGSMFEYLMPLLVMPTYEHTLLDQTCKAAVARQIEYGKIRDVPWGISECGYNAIDVHLNYQYRAFGVPGLGLKRGLAEDLVIAPYASALALMVAPEEACLNLERLAAEG
;
A
#
# COMPACT_ATOMS: atom_id res chain seq x y z
N LEU A 1 -25.08 -31.45 15.08
CA LEU A 1 -23.85 -32.09 15.65
C LEU A 1 -23.60 -33.50 15.13
N ILE A 2 -24.62 -34.36 14.98
CA ILE A 2 -24.46 -35.75 14.47
C ILE A 2 -23.77 -35.81 13.08
N PRO A 3 -24.12 -34.97 12.08
CA PRO A 3 -23.44 -34.99 10.78
C PRO A 3 -21.95 -34.62 10.88
N SER A 4 -21.61 -33.62 11.72
CA SER A 4 -20.22 -33.20 11.97
C SER A 4 -19.40 -34.32 12.60
N LEU A 5 -19.99 -35.06 13.56
CA LEU A 5 -19.36 -36.23 14.19
C LEU A 5 -19.07 -37.35 13.19
N MET A 6 -20.03 -37.65 12.30
CA MET A 6 -19.84 -38.66 11.26
C MET A 6 -18.78 -38.25 10.24
N ALA A 7 -18.79 -36.99 9.80
CA ALA A 7 -17.78 -36.45 8.88
C ALA A 7 -16.38 -36.47 9.51
N SER A 8 -16.25 -36.14 10.79
CA SER A 8 -14.99 -36.24 11.53
C SER A 8 -14.49 -37.66 11.67
N ALA A 9 -15.36 -38.62 11.97
CA ALA A 9 -14.99 -40.04 12.04
C ALA A 9 -14.52 -40.56 10.68
N LEU A 10 -15.22 -40.22 9.59
CA LEU A 10 -14.83 -40.55 8.22
C LEU A 10 -13.47 -39.95 7.84
N ASN A 11 -13.22 -38.68 8.17
CA ASN A 11 -11.97 -38.00 7.86
C ASN A 11 -10.76 -38.61 8.60
N VAL A 12 -10.95 -39.09 9.83
CA VAL A 12 -9.89 -39.80 10.56
C VAL A 12 -9.58 -41.15 9.90
N LEU A 13 -10.61 -41.86 9.43
CA LEU A 13 -10.48 -43.19 8.83
C LEU A 13 -9.96 -43.17 7.38
N GLN A 14 -10.22 -42.11 6.61
CA GLN A 14 -9.82 -41.98 5.20
C GLN A 14 -8.47 -41.28 5.05
N LYS A 15 -7.38 -41.97 5.38
CA LYS A 15 -6.02 -41.48 5.16
C LYS A 15 -5.63 -41.54 3.67
N PRO A 16 -5.24 -40.42 3.02
CA PRO A 16 -4.68 -40.44 1.67
C PRO A 16 -3.33 -41.18 1.62
N VAL A 17 -3.03 -41.82 0.49
CA VAL A 17 -1.82 -42.64 0.32
C VAL A 17 -0.54 -41.79 0.46
N ASP A 18 -0.57 -40.55 -0.04
CA ASP A 18 0.61 -39.68 -0.18
C ASP A 18 0.90 -38.80 1.05
N VAL A 19 0.13 -38.94 2.14
CA VAL A 19 0.25 -38.09 3.34
C VAL A 19 0.81 -38.90 4.52
N THR A 20 1.74 -38.32 5.30
CA THR A 20 2.26 -38.99 6.51
C THR A 20 1.18 -39.10 7.60
N LEU A 21 1.27 -40.09 8.49
CA LEU A 21 0.26 -40.29 9.55
C LEU A 21 0.15 -39.08 10.48
N GLY A 22 1.28 -38.45 10.83
CA GLY A 22 1.29 -37.26 11.68
C GLY A 22 0.57 -36.06 11.04
N GLN A 23 0.81 -35.83 9.74
CA GLN A 23 0.13 -34.77 8.99
C GLN A 23 -1.37 -35.04 8.83
N HIS A 24 -1.75 -36.30 8.56
CA HIS A 24 -3.15 -36.71 8.47
C HIS A 24 -3.91 -36.46 9.78
N LEU A 25 -3.33 -36.85 10.91
CA LEU A 25 -3.94 -36.62 12.22
C LEU A 25 -4.07 -35.12 12.55
N ALA A 26 -3.03 -34.32 12.28
CA ALA A 26 -3.09 -32.88 12.49
C ALA A 26 -4.16 -32.21 11.61
N ALA A 27 -4.25 -32.60 10.34
CA ALA A 27 -5.28 -32.13 9.41
C ALA A 27 -6.69 -32.57 9.86
N ALA A 28 -6.86 -33.83 10.29
CA ALA A 28 -8.14 -34.36 10.75
C ALA A 28 -8.64 -33.67 12.03
N VAL A 29 -7.74 -33.36 12.98
CA VAL A 29 -8.08 -32.56 14.17
C VAL A 29 -8.51 -31.14 13.77
N ARG A 30 -7.79 -30.50 12.86
CA ARG A 30 -8.12 -29.15 12.38
C ARG A 30 -9.48 -29.11 11.67
N LEU A 31 -9.75 -30.06 10.77
CA LEU A 31 -11.02 -30.19 10.06
C LEU A 31 -12.17 -30.49 11.01
N THR A 32 -11.95 -31.39 11.98
CA THR A 32 -12.93 -31.70 13.02
C THR A 32 -13.29 -30.44 13.80
N ARG A 33 -12.28 -29.68 14.26
CA ARG A 33 -12.51 -28.39 14.93
C ARG A 33 -13.33 -27.44 14.06
N GLN A 34 -13.01 -27.31 12.77
CA GLN A 34 -13.77 -26.46 11.84
C GLN A 34 -15.24 -26.90 11.72
N HIS A 35 -15.49 -28.20 11.53
CA HIS A 35 -16.85 -28.73 11.41
C HIS A 35 -17.69 -28.49 12.67
N PHE A 36 -17.08 -28.63 13.85
CA PHE A 36 -17.75 -28.36 15.12
C PHE A 36 -18.03 -26.87 15.33
N VAL A 37 -17.06 -26.01 15.01
CA VAL A 37 -17.23 -24.55 15.09
C VAL A 37 -18.33 -24.09 14.15
N GLN A 38 -18.35 -24.60 12.90
CA GLN A 38 -19.39 -24.28 11.93
C GLN A 38 -20.77 -24.75 12.41
N ALA A 39 -20.88 -25.98 12.93
CA ALA A 39 -22.15 -26.48 13.45
C ALA A 39 -22.64 -25.70 14.68
N LEU A 40 -21.72 -25.25 15.55
CA LEU A 40 -22.05 -24.39 16.68
C LEU A 40 -22.53 -23.02 16.20
N PHE A 41 -21.87 -22.44 15.20
CA PHE A 41 -22.27 -21.15 14.62
C PHE A 41 -23.64 -21.24 13.93
N THR A 42 -23.91 -22.30 13.17
CA THR A 42 -25.25 -22.56 12.62
C THR A 42 -26.30 -22.67 13.73
N LEU A 43 -25.98 -23.32 14.86
CA LEU A 43 -26.91 -23.38 16.00
C LEU A 43 -27.18 -22.00 16.63
N VAL A 44 -26.15 -21.16 16.73
CA VAL A 44 -26.25 -19.77 17.21
C VAL A 44 -27.15 -18.96 16.28
N CYS A 45 -26.96 -19.07 14.97
CA CYS A 45 -27.67 -18.28 13.96
C CYS A 45 -29.03 -18.89 13.53
N LEU A 46 -29.40 -20.06 14.05
CA LEU A 46 -30.54 -20.84 13.59
C LEU A 46 -31.86 -20.04 13.48
N PRO A 47 -32.27 -19.21 14.46
CA PRO A 47 -33.52 -18.44 14.32
C PRO A 47 -33.47 -17.44 13.18
N HIS A 48 -32.31 -16.83 12.94
CA HIS A 48 -32.11 -15.89 11.85
C HIS A 48 -32.11 -16.61 10.50
N GLU A 49 -31.38 -17.71 10.37
CA GLU A 49 -31.37 -18.53 9.14
C GLU A 49 -32.77 -19.07 8.80
N ALA A 50 -33.52 -19.51 9.82
CA ALA A 50 -34.89 -19.98 9.64
C ALA A 50 -35.82 -18.85 9.17
N PHE A 51 -35.74 -17.67 9.77
CA PHE A 51 -36.53 -16.50 9.37
C PHE A 51 -36.18 -16.04 7.95
N PHE A 52 -34.89 -15.90 7.64
CA PHE A 52 -34.40 -15.53 6.32
C PHE A 52 -34.87 -16.51 5.24
N SER A 53 -34.75 -17.81 5.50
CA SER A 53 -35.20 -18.85 4.58
C SER A 53 -36.71 -18.84 4.39
N LEU A 54 -37.47 -18.64 5.48
CA LEU A 54 -38.93 -18.56 5.43
C LEU A 54 -39.41 -17.35 4.61
N ASP A 55 -38.83 -16.17 4.84
CA ASP A 55 -39.12 -14.96 4.06
C ASP A 55 -38.78 -15.16 2.58
N ALA A 56 -37.62 -15.73 2.27
CA ALA A 56 -37.21 -16.04 0.90
C ALA A 56 -38.18 -17.02 0.21
N VAL A 57 -38.59 -18.09 0.91
CA VAL A 57 -39.57 -19.07 0.40
C VAL A 57 -40.92 -18.41 0.16
N LEU A 58 -41.46 -17.68 1.14
CA LEU A 58 -42.76 -17.02 1.02
C LEU A 58 -42.79 -15.99 -0.10
N ARG A 59 -41.73 -15.18 -0.21
CA ARG A 59 -41.59 -14.18 -1.27
C ARG A 59 -41.46 -14.82 -2.64
N SER A 60 -40.69 -15.91 -2.75
CA SER A 60 -40.56 -16.66 -4.00
C SER A 60 -41.88 -17.29 -4.43
N VAL A 61 -42.60 -17.94 -3.51
CA VAL A 61 -43.93 -18.52 -3.75
C VAL A 61 -44.93 -17.43 -4.16
N TRP A 62 -44.94 -16.28 -3.47
CA TRP A 62 -45.80 -15.15 -3.80
C TRP A 62 -45.51 -14.60 -5.20
N ARG A 63 -44.23 -14.44 -5.56
CA ARG A 63 -43.82 -13.98 -6.89
C ARG A 63 -44.19 -14.97 -7.97
N MET A 64 -43.99 -16.26 -7.73
CA MET A 64 -44.29 -17.31 -8.70
C MET A 64 -45.77 -17.55 -8.90
N LEU A 65 -46.58 -17.51 -7.84
CA LEU A 65 -48.00 -17.90 -7.92
C LEU A 65 -48.94 -16.71 -8.10
N ILE A 66 -48.55 -15.51 -7.66
CA ILE A 66 -49.46 -14.37 -7.57
C ILE A 66 -48.98 -13.22 -8.45
N THR A 67 -47.82 -12.62 -8.16
CA THR A 67 -47.47 -11.36 -8.84
C THR A 67 -46.85 -11.55 -10.22
N HIS A 68 -46.16 -12.67 -10.47
CA HIS A 68 -45.42 -12.95 -11.71
C HIS A 68 -44.44 -11.82 -12.12
N THR A 69 -44.04 -10.98 -11.16
CA THR A 69 -43.11 -9.86 -11.34
C THR A 69 -41.80 -10.14 -10.62
N GLN A 70 -40.68 -9.59 -11.12
CA GLN A 70 -39.36 -9.72 -10.50
C GLN A 70 -38.90 -11.18 -10.28
N LEU A 71 -39.31 -12.11 -11.15
CA LEU A 71 -38.96 -13.55 -11.07
C LEU A 71 -37.45 -13.82 -11.22
N LEU A 72 -36.70 -12.87 -11.75
CA LEU A 72 -35.25 -12.91 -11.93
C LEU A 72 -34.51 -11.92 -11.02
N GLU A 73 -35.18 -11.39 -9.99
CA GLU A 73 -34.49 -10.57 -8.98
C GLU A 73 -33.60 -11.46 -8.13
N TRP A 74 -32.43 -11.73 -8.67
CA TRP A 74 -31.26 -12.09 -7.90
C TRP A 74 -30.91 -10.88 -7.07
N ASN A 75 -30.95 -11.01 -5.75
CA ASN A 75 -30.27 -10.06 -4.89
C ASN A 75 -28.80 -10.51 -4.89
N PRO A 76 -27.91 -9.90 -5.70
CA PRO A 76 -26.51 -10.30 -5.69
C PRO A 76 -25.98 -9.94 -4.31
N SER A 77 -24.97 -10.65 -3.84
CA SER A 77 -24.21 -10.32 -2.63
C SER A 77 -23.52 -8.94 -2.65
N GLY A 78 -23.87 -8.04 -3.58
CA GLY A 78 -23.28 -6.73 -3.86
C GLY A 78 -24.15 -5.52 -3.55
N ASP A 79 -24.98 -5.58 -2.50
CA ASP A 79 -25.69 -4.39 -2.00
C ASP A 79 -24.70 -3.37 -1.40
N SER A 80 -24.91 -2.09 -1.72
CA SER A 80 -23.96 -0.97 -1.63
C SER A 80 -23.63 -0.45 -0.21
N ASP A 81 -24.21 -1.01 0.84
CA ASP A 81 -23.98 -0.60 2.23
C ASP A 81 -22.82 -1.37 2.88
N ARG A 82 -21.59 -1.18 2.39
CA ARG A 82 -20.40 -1.80 3.01
C ARG A 82 -20.11 -1.27 4.42
N ASP A 83 -20.48 -0.02 4.71
CA ASP A 83 -20.24 0.60 6.02
C ASP A 83 -21.23 0.16 7.10
N SER A 84 -22.42 -0.35 6.75
CA SER A 84 -23.41 -0.83 7.73
C SER A 84 -23.16 -2.28 8.19
N ARG A 85 -22.35 -3.04 7.45
CA ARG A 85 -22.14 -4.49 7.67
C ARG A 85 -21.14 -4.83 8.77
N THR A 86 -20.24 -3.92 9.13
CA THR A 86 -19.24 -4.13 10.19
C THR A 86 -19.62 -3.45 11.51
N ASP A 87 -20.71 -2.68 11.51
CA ASP A 87 -21.24 -2.03 12.70
C ASP A 87 -22.04 -3.03 13.56
N PHE A 88 -21.88 -2.91 14.88
CA PHE A 88 -22.61 -3.72 15.84
C PHE A 88 -24.11 -3.45 15.75
N VAL A 89 -24.50 -2.18 15.55
CA VAL A 89 -25.92 -1.80 15.41
C VAL A 89 -26.51 -2.38 14.13
N GLY A 90 -25.75 -2.37 13.03
CA GLY A 90 -26.15 -3.02 11.77
C GLY A 90 -26.39 -4.52 11.91
N SER A 91 -25.49 -5.21 12.64
CA SER A 91 -25.64 -6.65 12.94
C SER A 91 -26.89 -6.94 13.80
N CYS A 92 -27.14 -6.13 14.83
CA CYS A 92 -28.34 -6.23 15.66
C CYS A 92 -29.63 -5.97 14.88
N ARG A 93 -29.64 -5.00 13.95
CA ARG A 93 -30.79 -4.72 13.07
C ARG A 93 -31.06 -5.86 12.10
N THR A 94 -30.01 -6.45 11.53
CA THR A 94 -30.15 -7.55 10.55
C THR A 94 -30.63 -8.84 11.21
N MET A 95 -30.12 -9.14 12.41
CA MET A 95 -30.39 -10.40 13.12
C MET A 95 -31.39 -10.27 14.27
N TRP A 96 -32.20 -9.20 14.31
CA TRP A 96 -33.11 -8.85 15.42
C TRP A 96 -34.05 -9.99 15.84
N ILE A 97 -34.43 -10.86 14.90
CA ILE A 97 -35.36 -11.97 15.14
C ILE A 97 -34.80 -13.00 16.13
N ALA A 98 -33.48 -13.18 16.17
CA ALA A 98 -32.84 -14.14 17.06
C ALA A 98 -33.00 -13.77 18.55
N PRO A 99 -32.63 -12.56 19.02
CA PRO A 99 -32.89 -12.15 20.39
C PRO A 99 -34.39 -12.00 20.70
N PHE A 100 -35.22 -11.62 19.73
CA PHE A 100 -36.67 -11.58 19.91
C PHE A 100 -37.24 -12.97 20.21
N MET A 101 -36.91 -13.97 19.38
CA MET A 101 -37.35 -15.36 19.57
C MET A 101 -36.82 -15.94 20.89
N ALA A 102 -35.57 -15.63 21.24
CA ALA A 102 -35.00 -16.04 22.52
C ALA A 102 -35.78 -15.46 23.71
N ALA A 103 -36.06 -14.15 23.70
CA ALA A 103 -36.82 -13.49 24.76
C ALA A 103 -38.26 -14.01 24.87
N ALA A 104 -38.94 -14.17 23.72
CA ALA A 104 -40.30 -14.73 23.68
C ALA A 104 -40.35 -16.16 24.24
N ALA A 105 -39.37 -17.01 23.90
CA ALA A 105 -39.26 -18.36 24.42
C ALA A 105 -38.98 -18.37 25.94
N VAL A 106 -38.11 -17.49 26.44
CA VAL A 106 -37.87 -17.34 27.88
C VAL A 106 -39.15 -16.96 28.62
N ILE A 107 -39.88 -15.94 28.16
CA ILE A 107 -41.13 -15.48 28.78
C ILE A 107 -42.16 -16.62 28.79
N THR A 108 -42.33 -17.31 27.67
CA THR A 108 -43.30 -18.40 27.53
C THR A 108 -42.97 -19.60 28.41
N LEU A 109 -41.69 -19.99 28.49
CA LEU A 109 -41.24 -21.10 29.34
C LEU A 109 -41.29 -20.72 30.82
N ALA A 110 -40.98 -19.47 31.18
CA ALA A 110 -41.13 -18.97 32.54
C ALA A 110 -42.59 -19.01 33.01
N ALA A 111 -43.55 -18.69 32.12
CA ALA A 111 -44.96 -18.71 32.46
C ALA A 111 -45.55 -20.14 32.50
N SER A 112 -45.08 -21.04 31.63
CA SER A 112 -45.69 -22.37 31.46
C SER A 112 -44.97 -23.51 32.19
N ARG A 113 -43.62 -23.55 32.13
CA ARG A 113 -42.79 -24.64 32.67
C ARG A 113 -41.41 -24.13 33.13
N PRO A 114 -41.33 -23.47 34.30
CA PRO A 114 -40.08 -22.89 34.81
C PRO A 114 -38.91 -23.87 34.87
N ALA A 115 -39.17 -25.14 35.20
CA ALA A 115 -38.12 -26.17 35.27
C ALA A 115 -37.41 -26.43 33.93
N ALA A 116 -38.08 -26.19 32.80
CA ALA A 116 -37.50 -26.38 31.46
C ALA A 116 -36.49 -25.27 31.10
N LEU A 117 -36.55 -24.11 31.77
CA LEU A 117 -35.58 -23.02 31.55
C LEU A 117 -34.16 -23.47 31.86
N ALA A 118 -33.95 -24.28 32.90
CA ALA A 118 -32.61 -24.76 33.26
C ALA A 118 -31.90 -25.48 32.09
N VAL A 119 -32.66 -26.14 31.23
CA VAL A 119 -32.13 -26.85 30.04
C VAL A 119 -32.09 -25.94 28.80
N ALA A 120 -33.05 -25.01 28.66
CA ALA A 120 -33.18 -24.16 27.48
C ALA A 120 -32.25 -22.93 27.50
N VAL A 121 -31.90 -22.42 28.68
CA VAL A 121 -31.09 -21.20 28.87
C VAL A 121 -29.80 -21.19 28.04
N PRO A 122 -29.00 -22.28 27.96
CA PRO A 122 -27.79 -22.28 27.13
C PRO A 122 -28.07 -22.00 25.65
N ILE A 123 -29.12 -22.60 25.07
CA ILE A 123 -29.48 -22.42 23.66
C ILE A 123 -30.09 -21.03 23.44
N LEU A 124 -30.99 -20.61 24.32
CA LEU A 124 -31.63 -19.28 24.24
C LEU A 124 -30.59 -18.16 24.41
N GLY A 125 -29.57 -18.37 25.25
CA GLY A 125 -28.44 -17.45 25.40
C GLY A 125 -27.61 -17.32 24.12
N LEU A 126 -27.38 -18.44 23.40
CA LEU A 126 -26.71 -18.39 22.09
C LEU A 126 -27.54 -17.60 21.08
N TRP A 127 -28.86 -17.81 21.03
CA TRP A 127 -29.75 -17.07 20.12
C TRP A 127 -29.83 -15.58 20.45
N PHE A 128 -29.85 -15.23 21.74
CA PHE A 128 -29.85 -13.85 22.18
C PHE A 128 -28.54 -13.12 21.84
N THR A 129 -27.41 -13.82 21.96
CA THR A 129 -26.07 -13.28 21.66
C THR A 129 -25.65 -13.44 20.20
N ALA A 130 -26.48 -14.07 19.36
CA ALA A 130 -26.16 -14.33 17.96
C ALA A 130 -25.73 -13.08 17.17
N PRO A 131 -26.38 -11.90 17.28
CA PRO A 131 -25.92 -10.71 16.58
C PRO A 131 -24.53 -10.24 17.02
N ALA A 132 -24.20 -10.37 18.31
CA ALA A 132 -22.91 -10.00 18.85
C ALA A 132 -21.79 -10.96 18.41
N ILE A 133 -22.08 -12.26 18.37
CA ILE A 133 -21.16 -13.28 17.88
C ILE A 133 -20.91 -13.09 16.38
N ALA A 134 -21.96 -12.90 15.58
CA ALA A 134 -21.85 -12.64 14.14
C ALA A 134 -21.04 -11.37 13.86
N TRP A 135 -21.31 -10.28 14.58
CA TRP A 135 -20.52 -9.06 14.50
C TRP A 135 -19.05 -9.29 14.85
N TRP A 136 -18.77 -9.99 15.96
CA TRP A 136 -17.40 -10.24 16.40
C TRP A 136 -16.61 -11.06 15.39
N ILE A 137 -17.22 -12.08 14.77
CA ILE A 137 -16.62 -12.90 13.70
C ILE A 137 -16.45 -12.09 12.40
N SER A 138 -17.33 -11.13 12.13
CA SER A 138 -17.25 -10.28 10.92
C SER A 138 -16.16 -9.21 11.00
N ARG A 139 -15.60 -8.95 12.20
CA ARG A 139 -14.51 -7.98 12.36
C ARG A 139 -13.27 -8.48 11.61
N PRO A 140 -12.56 -7.59 10.89
CA PRO A 140 -11.28 -7.94 10.28
C PRO A 140 -10.34 -8.48 11.36
N LEU A 141 -9.72 -9.64 11.11
CA LEU A 141 -8.67 -10.16 11.98
C LEU A 141 -7.53 -9.13 12.04
N ALA A 142 -7.22 -8.66 13.24
CA ALA A 142 -6.08 -7.78 13.44
C ALA A 142 -4.81 -8.60 13.19
N ARG A 143 -4.06 -8.25 12.15
CA ARG A 143 -2.78 -8.90 11.82
C ARG A 143 -1.89 -8.92 13.05
N ARG A 144 -1.32 -10.09 13.36
CA ARG A 144 -0.27 -10.20 14.38
C ARG A 144 0.90 -9.32 13.96
N ARG A 145 1.16 -8.26 14.73
CA ARG A 145 2.35 -7.41 14.54
C ARG A 145 3.52 -8.09 15.24
N GLU A 146 4.37 -8.76 14.48
CA GLU A 146 5.71 -9.09 14.95
C GLU A 146 6.47 -7.79 15.26
N ARG A 147 7.32 -7.80 16.29
CA ARG A 147 7.88 -6.58 16.87
C ARG A 147 9.34 -6.43 16.44
N LEU A 148 9.55 -5.65 15.38
CA LEU A 148 10.89 -5.16 15.04
C LEU A 148 11.46 -4.31 16.17
N SER A 149 12.77 -4.43 16.40
CA SER A 149 13.49 -3.57 17.35
C SER A 149 13.56 -2.12 16.84
N ALA A 150 13.86 -1.17 17.72
CA ALA A 150 14.07 0.22 17.31
C ALA A 150 15.19 0.34 16.26
N ASP A 151 16.29 -0.41 16.44
CA ASP A 151 17.43 -0.40 15.51
C ASP A 151 17.04 -0.97 14.14
N GLN A 152 16.24 -2.04 14.12
CA GLN A 152 15.70 -2.61 12.88
C GLN A 152 14.79 -1.63 12.14
N ILE A 153 13.93 -0.91 12.88
CA ILE A 153 13.10 0.15 12.28
C ILE A 153 13.99 1.24 11.67
N LEU A 154 15.03 1.69 12.39
CA LEU A 154 15.96 2.70 11.87
C LEU A 154 16.73 2.21 10.64
N PHE A 155 17.14 0.94 10.63
CA PHE A 155 17.78 0.31 9.47
C PHE A 155 16.86 0.32 8.25
N LEU A 156 15.61 -0.14 8.40
CA LEU A 156 14.63 -0.20 7.31
C LEU A 156 14.23 1.21 6.81
N ARG A 157 14.14 2.20 7.71
CA ARG A 157 13.87 3.59 7.33
C ARG A 157 15.01 4.18 6.49
N LYS A 158 16.27 3.96 6.88
CA LYS A 158 17.44 4.34 6.06
C LYS A 158 17.42 3.65 4.71
N LEU A 159 17.13 2.34 4.69
CA LEU A 159 17.04 1.58 3.44
C LEU A 159 15.96 2.15 2.52
N SER A 160 14.77 2.42 3.05
CA SER A 160 13.67 3.08 2.31
C SER A 160 14.10 4.42 1.72
N ARG A 161 14.76 5.28 2.50
CA ARG A 161 15.23 6.59 2.03
C ARG A 161 16.31 6.48 0.94
N LYS A 162 17.21 5.49 1.04
CA LYS A 162 18.20 5.17 0.00
C LYS A 162 17.54 4.62 -1.26
N THR A 163 16.54 3.75 -1.13
CA THR A 163 15.76 3.27 -2.28
C THR A 163 14.99 4.40 -2.95
N TRP A 164 14.42 5.34 -2.19
CA TRP A 164 13.76 6.53 -2.76
C TRP A 164 14.72 7.42 -3.58
N ALA A 165 16.01 7.47 -3.22
CA ALA A 165 17.01 8.25 -3.96
C ALA A 165 17.10 7.85 -5.45
N PHE A 166 16.81 6.59 -5.78
CA PHE A 166 16.67 6.14 -7.17
C PHE A 166 15.58 6.93 -7.91
N PHE A 167 14.37 7.02 -7.34
CA PHE A 167 13.27 7.73 -7.98
C PHE A 167 13.49 9.25 -7.99
N GLU A 168 14.12 9.78 -6.94
CA GLU A 168 14.47 11.19 -6.85
C GLU A 168 15.47 11.61 -7.94
N THR A 169 16.42 10.73 -8.26
CA THR A 169 17.47 10.99 -9.25
C THR A 169 17.00 10.72 -10.69
N PHE A 170 16.36 9.57 -10.93
CA PHE A 170 16.10 9.08 -12.29
C PHE A 170 14.68 9.35 -12.80
N VAL A 171 13.74 9.75 -11.94
CA VAL A 171 12.37 10.12 -12.35
C VAL A 171 12.25 11.64 -12.31
N GLY A 172 12.86 12.26 -13.32
CA GLY A 172 12.98 13.70 -13.47
C GLY A 172 12.48 14.19 -14.83
N PRO A 173 12.68 15.49 -15.14
CA PRO A 173 12.21 16.10 -16.38
C PRO A 173 12.84 15.49 -17.64
N ASP A 174 14.09 15.01 -17.56
CA ASP A 174 14.81 14.43 -18.71
C ASP A 174 14.16 13.16 -19.27
N ASP A 175 13.40 12.45 -18.43
CA ASP A 175 12.67 11.22 -18.75
C ASP A 175 11.14 11.43 -18.64
N HIS A 176 10.69 12.69 -18.74
CA HIS A 176 9.28 13.08 -18.66
C HIS A 176 8.55 12.56 -17.42
N TRP A 177 9.29 12.45 -16.30
CA TRP A 177 8.79 11.93 -15.02
C TRP A 177 8.32 10.47 -15.09
N LEU A 178 8.82 9.70 -16.07
CA LEU A 178 8.64 8.25 -16.16
C LEU A 178 9.89 7.53 -15.64
N PRO A 179 9.74 6.40 -14.94
CA PRO A 179 10.88 5.64 -14.42
C PRO A 179 11.61 4.88 -15.52
N PRO A 180 12.96 4.91 -15.57
CA PRO A 180 13.70 3.99 -16.42
C PRO A 180 13.52 2.55 -15.93
N ASP A 181 13.79 1.60 -16.82
CA ASP A 181 13.65 0.17 -16.55
C ASP A 181 14.69 -0.31 -15.54
N ASN A 182 15.94 0.12 -15.75
CA ASN A 182 17.03 -0.14 -14.85
C ASN A 182 18.11 0.93 -14.95
N TYR A 183 18.89 1.02 -13.88
CA TYR A 183 20.16 1.73 -13.84
C TYR A 183 21.26 0.73 -13.53
N GLN A 184 22.36 0.82 -14.26
CA GLN A 184 23.54 -0.01 -14.06
C GLN A 184 24.72 0.93 -13.76
N GLU A 185 25.46 0.69 -12.68
CA GLU A 185 26.64 1.48 -12.32
C GLU A 185 27.93 0.89 -12.91
N HIS A 186 28.09 -0.43 -12.81
CA HIS A 186 29.26 -1.16 -13.27
C HIS A 186 28.94 -2.07 -14.45
N PRO A 187 29.86 -2.28 -15.41
CA PRO A 187 31.20 -1.66 -15.51
C PRO A 187 31.17 -0.19 -15.94
N THR A 188 30.06 0.26 -16.55
CA THR A 188 29.83 1.64 -16.96
C THR A 188 28.42 2.07 -16.55
N SER A 189 28.29 3.34 -16.18
CA SER A 189 27.00 3.94 -15.85
C SER A 189 26.08 3.98 -17.07
N VAL A 190 24.96 3.25 -17.03
CA VAL A 190 23.98 3.16 -18.12
C VAL A 190 22.57 3.23 -17.54
N ILE A 191 21.77 4.14 -18.09
CA ILE A 191 20.34 4.24 -17.82
C ILE A 191 19.58 3.61 -19.00
N ALA A 192 18.74 2.63 -18.72
CA ALA A 192 17.82 2.09 -19.71
C ALA A 192 16.61 3.03 -19.84
N HIS A 193 16.68 3.97 -20.81
CA HIS A 193 15.63 4.95 -21.12
C HIS A 193 14.38 4.33 -21.75
N ARG A 194 13.82 3.32 -21.09
CA ARG A 194 12.56 2.69 -21.42
C ARG A 194 11.76 2.43 -20.15
N THR A 195 10.44 2.40 -20.25
CA THR A 195 9.56 2.13 -19.11
C THR A 195 8.46 1.15 -19.47
N SER A 196 7.95 0.44 -18.46
CA SER A 196 6.85 -0.51 -18.57
C SER A 196 5.64 -0.04 -17.74
N PRO A 197 4.43 -0.56 -18.01
CA PRO A 197 3.24 -0.21 -17.22
C PRO A 197 3.41 -0.54 -15.73
N THR A 198 4.06 -1.67 -15.40
CA THR A 198 4.37 -2.02 -14.01
C THR A 198 5.33 -1.01 -13.37
N ASN A 199 6.39 -0.61 -14.07
CA ASN A 199 7.35 0.39 -13.55
C ASN A 199 6.68 1.74 -13.31
N MET A 200 5.86 2.22 -14.25
CA MET A 200 5.09 3.45 -14.09
C MET A 200 4.20 3.41 -12.84
N GLY A 201 3.46 2.30 -12.63
CA GLY A 201 2.62 2.12 -11.45
C GLY A 201 3.42 2.08 -10.13
N LEU A 202 4.56 1.38 -10.10
CA LEU A 202 5.43 1.32 -8.93
C LEU A 202 6.06 2.67 -8.59
N ALA A 203 6.50 3.46 -9.58
CA ALA A 203 7.06 4.79 -9.33
C ALA A 203 6.00 5.76 -8.77
N LEU A 204 4.76 5.66 -9.24
CA LEU A 204 3.64 6.42 -8.69
C LEU A 204 3.37 6.07 -7.22
N LEU A 205 3.38 4.77 -6.86
CA LEU A 205 3.26 4.34 -5.47
C LEU A 205 4.51 4.67 -4.63
N ALA A 206 5.68 4.73 -5.24
CA ALA A 206 6.90 5.19 -4.58
C ALA A 206 6.80 6.67 -4.19
N ASN A 207 6.21 7.53 -5.04
CA ASN A 207 5.92 8.92 -4.66
C ASN A 207 5.02 8.98 -3.41
N LEU A 208 3.92 8.20 -3.40
CA LEU A 208 3.01 8.13 -2.25
C LEU A 208 3.72 7.63 -0.99
N SER A 209 4.53 6.58 -1.13
CA SER A 209 5.33 6.02 -0.02
C SER A 209 6.33 7.04 0.52
N ALA A 210 7.00 7.81 -0.34
CA ALA A 210 7.94 8.85 0.08
C ALA A 210 7.25 9.95 0.89
N TYR A 211 6.01 10.31 0.55
CA TYR A 211 5.18 11.19 1.37
C TYR A 211 4.82 10.53 2.71
N ASP A 212 4.43 9.26 2.71
CA ASP A 212 4.10 8.54 3.94
C ASP A 212 5.29 8.42 4.91
N PHE A 213 6.51 8.30 4.40
CA PHE A 213 7.75 8.33 5.18
C PHE A 213 8.22 9.75 5.56
N GLY A 214 7.55 10.81 5.10
CA GLY A 214 7.92 12.20 5.36
C GLY A 214 9.15 12.68 4.59
N THR A 215 9.54 11.97 3.52
CA THR A 215 10.70 12.30 2.68
C THR A 215 10.41 13.43 1.69
N ILE A 216 9.15 13.55 1.24
CA ILE A 216 8.68 14.64 0.38
C ILE A 216 7.40 15.28 0.95
N SER A 217 7.21 16.56 0.65
CA SER A 217 6.01 17.32 0.97
C SER A 217 4.77 16.84 0.20
N ALA A 218 3.56 17.23 0.63
CA ALA A 218 2.34 16.92 -0.11
C ALA A 218 2.35 17.60 -1.49
N GLY A 219 2.96 18.78 -1.58
CA GLY A 219 3.21 19.53 -2.81
C GLY A 219 4.04 18.74 -3.81
N LYS A 220 5.21 18.24 -3.39
CA LYS A 220 6.06 17.41 -4.25
C LYS A 220 5.37 16.13 -4.68
N LEU A 221 4.61 15.47 -3.79
CA LEU A 221 3.82 14.29 -4.17
C LEU A 221 2.85 14.64 -5.32
N VAL A 222 2.06 15.70 -5.16
CA VAL A 222 1.06 16.13 -6.16
C VAL A 222 1.75 16.56 -7.45
N GLU A 223 2.85 17.31 -7.38
CA GLU A 223 3.60 17.76 -8.55
C GLU A 223 4.17 16.60 -9.36
N ARG A 224 4.93 15.70 -8.71
CA ARG A 224 5.55 14.54 -9.37
C ARG A 224 4.51 13.62 -9.98
N THR A 225 3.45 13.34 -9.23
CA THR A 225 2.33 12.51 -9.67
C THR A 225 1.59 13.15 -10.84
N ALA A 226 1.34 14.46 -10.79
CA ALA A 226 0.73 15.18 -11.89
C ALA A 226 1.59 15.05 -13.15
N LYS A 227 2.87 15.39 -13.09
CA LYS A 227 3.74 15.35 -14.26
C LYS A 227 3.80 13.95 -14.89
N ALA A 228 3.95 12.91 -14.07
CA ALA A 228 3.93 11.53 -14.56
C ALA A 228 2.59 11.13 -15.20
N LEU A 229 1.45 11.39 -14.53
CA LEU A 229 0.14 11.01 -15.06
C LEU A 229 -0.24 11.78 -16.34
N HIS A 230 0.13 13.06 -16.46
CA HIS A 230 -0.10 13.82 -17.70
C HIS A 230 0.78 13.30 -18.85
N THR A 231 2.03 12.91 -18.57
CA THR A 231 2.86 12.21 -19.57
C THR A 231 2.18 10.90 -20.01
N MET A 232 1.72 10.09 -19.04
CA MET A 232 1.03 8.82 -19.32
C MET A 232 -0.25 9.00 -20.13
N GLU A 233 -1.03 10.06 -19.87
CA GLU A 233 -2.23 10.38 -20.65
C GLU A 233 -1.92 10.60 -22.13
N GLY A 234 -0.78 11.22 -22.43
CA GLY A 234 -0.32 11.48 -23.79
C GLY A 234 0.29 10.28 -24.52
N LEU A 235 0.57 9.17 -23.83
CA LEU A 235 1.17 7.98 -24.46
C LEU A 235 0.18 7.28 -25.40
N GLU A 236 0.70 6.80 -26.53
CA GLU A 236 -0.04 5.95 -27.46
C GLU A 236 -0.47 4.66 -26.76
N ARG A 237 -1.73 4.28 -26.91
CA ARG A 237 -2.35 3.13 -26.22
C ARG A 237 -3.22 2.35 -27.17
N HIS A 238 -3.45 1.08 -26.84
CA HIS A 238 -4.35 0.21 -27.59
C HIS A 238 -5.53 -0.21 -26.70
N ARG A 239 -6.74 0.27 -27.00
CA ARG A 239 -7.96 -0.05 -26.23
C ARG A 239 -7.83 0.19 -24.72
N GLY A 240 -7.21 1.32 -24.37
CA GLY A 240 -6.90 1.68 -22.97
C GLY A 240 -5.63 1.04 -22.40
N HIS A 241 -5.11 -0.03 -23.01
CA HIS A 241 -3.87 -0.67 -22.56
C HIS A 241 -2.63 0.11 -23.00
N PHE A 242 -1.66 0.18 -22.08
CA PHE A 242 -0.31 0.62 -22.38
C PHE A 242 0.50 -0.52 -23.02
N TYR A 243 1.40 -0.16 -23.93
CA TYR A 243 2.37 -1.10 -24.49
C TYR A 243 3.42 -1.47 -23.42
N ASN A 244 4.08 -2.62 -23.62
CA ASN A 244 5.04 -3.15 -22.67
C ASN A 244 6.26 -2.23 -22.50
N TRP A 245 6.65 -1.53 -23.57
CA TRP A 245 7.82 -0.65 -23.55
C TRP A 245 7.55 0.68 -24.27
N TYR A 246 7.91 1.77 -23.60
CA TYR A 246 8.02 3.11 -24.18
C TYR A 246 9.43 3.63 -23.95
N ASP A 247 9.99 4.35 -24.91
CA ASP A 247 11.20 5.13 -24.70
C ASP A 247 10.85 6.39 -23.88
N THR A 248 11.52 6.59 -22.75
CA THR A 248 11.16 7.66 -21.78
C THR A 248 11.51 9.06 -22.26
N ARG A 249 12.40 9.18 -23.26
CA ARG A 249 12.83 10.47 -23.83
C ARG A 249 11.99 10.90 -25.02
N SER A 250 11.62 9.98 -25.89
CA SER A 250 10.84 10.25 -27.10
C SER A 250 9.34 9.99 -26.92
N LEU A 251 8.95 9.30 -25.83
CA LEU A 251 7.58 8.88 -25.53
C LEU A 251 6.97 7.93 -26.57
N LYS A 252 7.79 7.38 -27.47
CA LYS A 252 7.34 6.46 -28.51
C LYS A 252 7.29 5.04 -27.97
N PRO A 253 6.25 4.26 -28.33
CA PRO A 253 6.23 2.84 -28.02
C PRO A 253 7.36 2.12 -28.78
N LEU A 254 8.00 1.16 -28.11
CA LEU A 254 9.11 0.40 -28.66
C LEU A 254 8.61 -0.91 -29.29
N PRO A 255 9.06 -1.27 -30.51
CA PRO A 255 8.69 -2.54 -31.12
C PRO A 255 9.34 -3.73 -30.37
N PRO A 256 8.66 -4.90 -30.29
CA PRO A 256 7.31 -5.15 -30.79
C PRO A 256 6.24 -4.43 -29.95
N LEU A 257 5.21 -3.91 -30.63
CA LEU A 257 4.05 -3.26 -30.00
C LEU A 257 3.20 -4.31 -29.28
N TYR A 258 3.59 -4.64 -28.06
CA TYR A 258 3.05 -5.74 -27.27
C TYR A 258 2.29 -5.23 -26.07
N ILE A 259 1.15 -5.87 -25.76
CA ILE A 259 0.37 -5.62 -24.55
C ILE A 259 0.52 -6.84 -23.64
N SER A 260 0.94 -6.60 -22.40
CA SER A 260 1.04 -7.62 -21.36
C SER A 260 -0.20 -7.56 -20.47
N SER A 261 -0.88 -8.70 -20.30
CA SER A 261 -2.07 -8.80 -19.43
C SER A 261 -1.72 -8.49 -17.98
N VAL A 262 -0.53 -8.93 -17.53
CA VAL A 262 -0.04 -8.72 -16.17
C VAL A 262 0.33 -7.27 -15.93
N ASP A 263 1.09 -6.65 -16.83
CA ASP A 263 1.50 -5.25 -16.65
C ASP A 263 0.29 -4.32 -16.64
N SER A 264 -0.72 -4.63 -17.46
CA SER A 264 -2.00 -3.94 -17.47
C SER A 264 -2.70 -4.04 -16.10
N GLY A 265 -2.80 -5.25 -15.54
CA GLY A 265 -3.44 -5.45 -14.25
C GLY A 265 -2.66 -4.86 -13.06
N ASN A 266 -1.33 -4.96 -13.08
CA ASN A 266 -0.45 -4.32 -12.11
C ASN A 266 -0.65 -2.80 -12.13
N LEU A 267 -0.57 -2.17 -13.31
CA LEU A 267 -0.77 -0.73 -13.44
C LEU A 267 -2.17 -0.31 -12.97
N ALA A 268 -3.22 -1.00 -13.41
CA ALA A 268 -4.60 -0.70 -12.99
C ALA A 268 -4.73 -0.76 -11.46
N GLY A 269 -4.20 -1.82 -10.83
CA GLY A 269 -4.20 -1.98 -9.39
C GLY A 269 -3.40 -0.90 -8.64
N HIS A 270 -2.24 -0.50 -9.17
CA HIS A 270 -1.43 0.57 -8.61
C HIS A 270 -2.15 1.93 -8.69
N LEU A 271 -2.78 2.25 -9.83
CA LEU A 271 -3.57 3.48 -10.00
C LEU A 271 -4.79 3.54 -9.05
N LEU A 272 -5.48 2.40 -8.90
CA LEU A 272 -6.60 2.27 -7.96
C LEU A 272 -6.16 2.38 -6.50
N THR A 273 -4.90 2.07 -6.19
CA THR A 273 -4.30 2.27 -4.86
C THR A 273 -3.84 3.71 -4.64
N LEU A 274 -3.24 4.34 -5.65
CA LEU A 274 -2.82 5.74 -5.59
C LEU A 274 -4.02 6.68 -5.38
N ARG A 275 -5.14 6.42 -6.06
CA ARG A 275 -6.35 7.24 -6.02
C ARG A 275 -6.83 7.57 -4.59
N PRO A 276 -7.12 6.61 -3.70
CA PRO A 276 -7.52 6.91 -2.32
C PRO A 276 -6.40 7.60 -1.53
N GLY A 277 -5.12 7.28 -1.79
CA GLY A 277 -3.98 7.98 -1.18
C GLY A 277 -3.98 9.49 -1.49
N LEU A 278 -4.26 9.85 -2.74
CA LEU A 278 -4.43 11.25 -3.15
C LEU A 278 -5.66 11.90 -2.49
N LEU A 279 -6.79 11.19 -2.46
CA LEU A 279 -8.05 11.72 -1.91
C LEU A 279 -8.02 11.93 -0.39
N ALA A 280 -7.08 11.30 0.33
CA ALA A 280 -6.88 11.49 1.76
C ALA A 280 -6.06 12.76 2.09
N LEU A 281 -5.24 13.26 1.16
CA LEU A 281 -4.36 14.42 1.39
C LEU A 281 -5.08 15.66 1.91
N PRO A 282 -6.28 16.03 1.42
CA PRO A 282 -6.98 17.21 1.92
C PRO A 282 -7.33 17.19 3.42
N ASP A 283 -7.40 15.99 4.01
CA ASP A 283 -7.73 15.77 5.42
C ASP A 283 -6.49 15.68 6.32
N HIS A 284 -5.30 15.68 5.74
CA HIS A 284 -4.05 15.75 6.49
C HIS A 284 -3.66 17.20 6.77
N LYS A 285 -2.98 17.43 7.90
CA LYS A 285 -2.33 18.72 8.17
C LYS A 285 -1.29 19.00 7.09
N ILE A 286 -1.16 20.27 6.68
CA ILE A 286 -0.22 20.68 5.62
C ILE A 286 1.21 20.23 5.91
N LEU A 287 1.60 20.22 7.18
CA LEU A 287 2.83 19.62 7.69
C LEU A 287 2.53 18.87 8.99
N GLY A 288 3.23 17.77 9.24
CA GLY A 288 3.00 16.90 10.39
C GLY A 288 4.30 16.34 10.97
N PRO A 289 4.20 15.56 12.06
CA PRO A 289 5.38 15.05 12.77
C PRO A 289 6.28 14.15 11.91
N ARG A 290 5.71 13.50 10.88
CA ARG A 290 6.43 12.65 9.92
C ARG A 290 7.56 13.38 9.19
N LEU A 291 7.45 14.70 9.03
CA LEU A 291 8.50 15.54 8.43
C LEU A 291 9.83 15.40 9.18
N PHE A 292 9.80 15.49 10.51
CA PHE A 292 11.01 15.41 11.33
C PHE A 292 11.61 14.00 11.32
N GLU A 293 10.77 12.97 11.19
CA GLU A 293 11.24 11.59 11.03
C GLU A 293 11.98 11.41 9.68
N GLY A 294 11.41 11.93 8.58
CA GLY A 294 12.04 11.88 7.25
C GLY A 294 13.35 12.71 7.16
N LEU A 295 13.38 13.87 7.79
CA LEU A 295 14.61 14.66 7.97
C LEU A 295 15.65 13.88 8.77
N SER A 296 15.24 13.21 9.86
CA SER A 296 16.13 12.41 10.69
C SER A 296 16.75 11.24 9.93
N ASP A 297 15.98 10.59 9.06
CA ASP A 297 16.49 9.52 8.21
C ASP A 297 17.53 10.03 7.21
N THR A 298 17.26 11.16 6.57
CA THR A 298 18.17 11.77 5.59
C THR A 298 19.45 12.26 6.27
N LEU A 299 19.36 12.89 7.45
CA LEU A 299 20.53 13.32 8.20
C LEU A 299 21.38 12.15 8.67
N ARG A 300 20.77 11.05 9.14
CA ARG A 300 21.50 9.86 9.56
C ARG A 300 22.34 9.28 8.42
N ILE A 301 21.79 9.25 7.20
CA ILE A 301 22.53 8.80 6.02
C ILE A 301 23.66 9.77 5.68
N ALA A 302 23.43 11.09 5.77
CA ALA A 302 24.49 12.08 5.57
C ALA A 302 25.64 11.92 6.58
N THR A 303 25.34 11.70 7.86
CA THR A 303 26.33 11.45 8.91
C THR A 303 27.11 10.15 8.66
N GLU A 304 26.45 9.08 8.21
CA GLU A 304 27.12 7.83 7.81
C GLU A 304 28.04 8.04 6.61
N ALA A 305 27.61 8.80 5.60
CA ALA A 305 28.42 9.15 4.45
C ALA A 305 29.65 9.98 4.84
N ALA A 306 29.51 10.91 5.80
CA ALA A 306 30.63 11.67 6.34
C ALA A 306 31.64 10.78 7.08
N ALA A 307 31.16 9.80 7.85
CA ALA A 307 32.02 8.87 8.59
C ALA A 307 32.77 7.88 7.66
N ALA A 308 32.17 7.53 6.52
CA ALA A 308 32.77 6.63 5.52
C ALA A 308 33.76 7.35 4.58
N ALA A 309 33.79 8.69 4.58
CA ALA A 309 34.67 9.46 3.71
C ALA A 309 36.16 9.25 4.07
N PRO A 310 37.09 9.21 3.10
CA PRO A 310 38.52 9.04 3.37
C PRO A 310 39.06 10.11 4.34
N ALA A 311 40.00 9.72 5.21
CA ALA A 311 40.55 10.57 6.27
C ALA A 311 41.21 11.90 5.80
N GLY A 312 41.47 12.06 4.49
CA GLY A 312 41.94 13.30 3.84
C GLY A 312 40.83 14.25 3.35
N VAL A 313 39.60 13.77 3.17
CA VAL A 313 38.39 14.56 2.87
C VAL A 313 37.68 14.95 4.18
N ALA A 314 37.79 14.10 5.21
CA ALA A 314 37.28 14.34 6.56
C ALA A 314 38.14 15.31 7.41
N SER A 315 39.26 15.83 6.89
CA SER A 315 40.16 16.73 7.64
C SER A 315 39.76 18.22 7.61
N GLY A 316 38.63 18.56 6.99
CA GLY A 316 37.99 19.86 7.22
C GLY A 316 37.33 19.84 8.60
N ALA A 317 38.03 20.33 9.64
CA ALA A 317 37.56 20.35 11.03
C ALA A 317 36.16 20.96 11.25
N HIS A 318 35.61 21.66 10.25
CA HIS A 318 34.33 22.34 10.30
C HIS A 318 33.12 21.50 9.83
N ALA A 319 33.27 20.59 8.86
CA ALA A 319 32.13 19.83 8.33
C ALA A 319 31.50 18.85 9.36
N PRO A 320 32.29 18.10 10.16
CA PRO A 320 31.75 17.30 11.26
C PRO A 320 31.07 18.14 12.34
N ALA A 321 31.60 19.34 12.64
CA ALA A 321 31.02 20.24 13.62
C ALA A 321 29.69 20.85 13.14
N GLN A 322 29.59 21.22 11.86
CA GLN A 322 28.36 21.72 11.24
C GLN A 322 27.27 20.64 11.19
N LEU A 323 27.63 19.39 10.85
CA LEU A 323 26.70 18.25 10.90
C LEU A 323 26.23 17.96 12.33
N ALA A 324 27.12 18.04 13.32
CA ALA A 324 26.75 17.88 14.72
C ALA A 324 25.79 18.98 15.20
N GLN A 325 26.00 20.24 14.78
CA GLN A 325 25.06 21.33 15.08
C GLN A 325 23.69 21.08 14.44
N LEU A 326 23.66 20.69 13.15
CA LEU A 326 22.41 20.38 12.47
C LEU A 326 21.66 19.22 13.14
N GLN A 327 22.38 18.21 13.63
CA GLN A 327 21.81 17.12 14.41
C GLN A 327 21.18 17.61 15.71
N GLN A 328 21.86 18.49 16.46
CA GLN A 328 21.31 19.07 17.69
C GLN A 328 20.05 19.90 17.41
N ASP A 329 20.05 20.70 16.34
CA ASP A 329 18.90 21.50 15.93
C ASP A 329 17.69 20.60 15.60
N LEU A 330 17.91 19.50 14.87
CA LEU A 330 16.86 18.54 14.53
C LEU A 330 16.34 17.75 15.73
N GLU A 331 17.22 17.33 16.63
CA GLU A 331 16.85 16.67 17.88
C GLU A 331 16.06 17.62 18.80
N SER A 332 16.38 18.92 18.78
CA SER A 332 15.62 19.95 19.50
C SER A 332 14.21 20.09 18.93
N ALA A 333 14.08 20.23 17.60
CA ALA A 333 12.79 20.33 16.91
C ALA A 333 11.92 19.07 17.07
N THR A 334 12.53 17.90 17.04
CA THR A 334 11.82 16.62 17.22
C THR A 334 11.30 16.47 18.65
N ARG A 335 12.07 16.91 19.66
CA ARG A 335 11.66 16.88 21.07
C ARG A 335 10.60 17.93 21.41
N SER A 336 10.68 19.12 20.80
CA SER A 336 9.73 20.20 21.06
C SER A 336 8.33 19.90 20.49
N GLN A 337 8.23 19.06 19.46
CA GLN A 337 6.99 18.69 18.78
C GLN A 337 6.12 19.92 18.48
N PRO A 338 6.57 20.83 17.60
CA PRO A 338 5.88 22.10 17.37
C PRO A 338 4.41 21.85 16.99
N THR A 339 3.51 22.28 17.86
CA THR A 339 2.04 22.13 17.68
C THR A 339 1.41 23.35 17.02
N THR A 340 2.12 24.48 17.03
CA THR A 340 1.68 25.73 16.44
C THR A 340 2.45 26.08 15.17
N LEU A 341 1.83 26.90 14.33
CA LEU A 341 2.35 27.35 13.05
C LEU A 341 3.64 28.15 13.23
N MET A 342 3.67 29.09 14.18
CA MET A 342 4.86 29.91 14.44
C MET A 342 6.03 29.08 14.96
N ALA A 343 5.76 28.15 15.88
CA ALA A 343 6.80 27.26 16.41
C ALA A 343 7.37 26.36 15.31
N LEU A 344 6.52 25.85 14.42
CA LEU A 344 6.93 25.04 13.28
C LEU A 344 7.79 25.84 12.29
N ARG A 345 7.34 27.05 11.91
CA ARG A 345 8.09 27.96 11.03
C ARG A 345 9.48 28.24 11.58
N LEU A 346 9.58 28.61 12.86
CA LEU A 346 10.85 28.91 13.52
C LEU A 346 11.79 27.69 13.53
N CYS A 347 11.28 26.49 13.82
CA CYS A 347 12.07 25.27 13.75
C CYS A 347 12.60 25.02 12.33
N LEU A 348 11.76 25.20 11.31
CA LEU A 348 12.15 24.96 9.92
C LEU A 348 13.12 26.00 9.38
N ASP A 349 12.95 27.28 9.74
CA ASP A 349 13.88 28.35 9.37
C ASP A 349 15.28 28.07 9.96
N GLN A 350 15.35 27.67 11.23
CA GLN A 350 16.59 27.26 11.88
C GLN A 350 17.22 26.05 11.18
N LEU A 351 16.45 25.01 10.89
CA LEU A 351 16.93 23.82 10.21
C LEU A 351 17.42 24.10 8.78
N ALA A 352 16.71 24.96 8.04
CA ALA A 352 17.11 25.35 6.70
C ALA A 352 18.40 26.19 6.70
N ALA A 353 18.56 27.08 7.67
CA ALA A 353 19.78 27.86 7.86
C ALA A 353 20.98 26.95 8.18
N SER A 354 20.84 26.04 9.15
CA SER A 354 21.88 25.08 9.51
C SER A 354 22.22 24.12 8.36
N ALA A 355 21.22 23.67 7.60
CA ALA A 355 21.42 22.85 6.41
C ALA A 355 22.19 23.59 5.30
N ALA A 356 21.90 24.88 5.07
CA ALA A 356 22.61 25.69 4.11
C ALA A 356 24.10 25.86 4.47
N VAL A 357 24.40 26.03 5.77
CA VAL A 357 25.78 26.07 6.27
C VAL A 357 26.51 24.75 6.02
N VAL A 358 25.86 23.61 6.29
CA VAL A 358 26.42 22.28 6.00
C VAL A 358 26.70 22.11 4.51
N VAL A 359 25.75 22.45 3.63
CA VAL A 359 25.95 22.34 2.17
C VAL A 359 27.12 23.20 1.72
N ALA A 360 27.18 24.47 2.13
CA ALA A 360 28.28 25.36 1.78
C ALA A 360 29.63 24.86 2.30
N GLY A 361 29.65 24.29 3.51
CA GLY A 361 30.83 23.65 4.09
C GLY A 361 31.29 22.46 3.26
N VAL A 362 30.40 21.51 2.96
CA VAL A 362 30.73 20.32 2.16
C VAL A 362 31.21 20.71 0.77
N GLU A 363 30.54 21.64 0.08
CA GLU A 363 30.91 22.07 -1.27
C GLU A 363 32.26 22.80 -1.35
N ALA A 364 32.68 23.44 -0.26
CA ALA A 364 33.97 24.13 -0.21
C ALA A 364 35.17 23.16 -0.12
N TYR A 365 34.96 21.96 0.44
CA TYR A 365 36.03 20.98 0.67
C TYR A 365 35.94 19.75 -0.24
N ASP A 366 34.74 19.41 -0.70
CA ASP A 366 34.48 18.26 -1.54
C ASP A 366 34.22 18.68 -2.99
N ALA A 367 35.30 18.64 -3.77
CA ALA A 367 35.26 18.96 -5.19
C ALA A 367 34.57 17.87 -6.02
N ASP A 368 34.39 16.66 -5.48
CA ASP A 368 33.78 15.54 -6.19
C ASP A 368 32.26 15.78 -6.37
N PRO A 369 31.76 15.91 -7.61
CA PRO A 369 30.33 16.02 -7.87
C PRO A 369 29.57 14.74 -7.52
N GLU A 370 30.24 13.58 -7.50
CA GLU A 370 29.66 12.26 -7.24
C GLU A 370 29.71 11.86 -5.75
N SER A 371 30.21 12.75 -4.90
CA SER A 371 30.25 12.53 -3.45
C SER A 371 28.86 12.27 -2.86
N GLN A 372 28.75 11.12 -2.20
CA GLN A 372 27.55 10.73 -1.45
C GLN A 372 27.23 11.77 -0.37
N LEU A 373 28.22 12.25 0.40
CA LEU A 373 28.00 13.25 1.43
C LEU A 373 27.40 14.53 0.85
N ARG A 374 27.95 15.01 -0.28
CA ARG A 374 27.45 16.19 -0.98
C ARG A 374 26.01 16.01 -1.45
N TRP A 375 25.67 14.84 -2.01
CA TRP A 375 24.31 14.52 -2.43
C TRP A 375 23.34 14.52 -1.24
N TRP A 376 23.67 13.82 -0.15
CA TRP A 376 22.81 13.71 1.03
C TRP A 376 22.64 15.05 1.78
N ALA A 377 23.68 15.88 1.85
CA ALA A 377 23.58 17.24 2.40
C ALA A 377 22.62 18.12 1.57
N ARG A 378 22.72 18.07 0.24
CA ARG A 378 21.79 18.79 -0.66
C ARG A 378 20.37 18.25 -0.56
N ALA A 379 20.19 16.94 -0.47
CA ALA A 379 18.89 16.31 -0.30
C ALA A 379 18.22 16.76 1.00
N PHE A 380 18.95 16.77 2.12
CA PHE A 380 18.45 17.29 3.40
C PHE A 380 18.05 18.77 3.30
N ALA A 381 18.93 19.62 2.76
CA ALA A 381 18.62 21.05 2.57
C ALA A 381 17.40 21.26 1.64
N GLY A 382 17.26 20.44 0.61
CA GLY A 382 16.11 20.42 -0.30
C GLY A 382 14.81 19.99 0.36
N GLN A 383 14.84 19.12 1.37
CA GLN A 383 13.68 18.76 2.18
C GLN A 383 13.25 19.91 3.11
N CYS A 384 14.21 20.56 3.79
CA CYS A 384 13.91 21.72 4.64
C CYS A 384 13.27 22.85 3.84
N ARG A 385 13.86 23.20 2.68
CA ARG A 385 13.32 24.26 1.81
C ARG A 385 11.92 23.94 1.29
N ASP A 386 11.69 22.71 0.84
CA ASP A 386 10.38 22.27 0.37
C ASP A 386 9.29 22.35 1.45
N ALA A 387 9.63 21.97 2.69
CA ALA A 387 8.71 22.14 3.81
C ALA A 387 8.42 23.62 4.11
N LEU A 388 9.44 24.48 4.07
CA LEU A 388 9.27 25.93 4.25
C LEU A 388 8.45 26.57 3.13
N ASP A 389 8.69 26.17 1.89
CA ASP A 389 7.96 26.66 0.71
C ASP A 389 6.49 26.24 0.78
N GLU A 390 6.21 24.98 1.17
CA GLU A 390 4.83 24.51 1.36
C GLU A 390 4.13 25.25 2.51
N LEU A 391 4.82 25.47 3.63
CA LEU A 391 4.30 26.25 4.75
C LEU A 391 3.99 27.70 4.33
N THR A 392 4.94 28.36 3.67
CA THR A 392 4.82 29.75 3.23
C THR A 392 3.71 29.92 2.20
N PHE A 393 3.56 28.97 1.28
CA PHE A 393 2.52 28.98 0.25
C PHE A 393 1.11 28.90 0.84
N PHE A 394 0.91 28.07 1.87
CA PHE A 394 -0.42 27.86 2.47
C PHE A 394 -0.74 28.76 3.65
N THR A 395 0.26 29.31 4.33
CA THR A 395 0.07 30.22 5.45
C THR A 395 0.84 31.53 5.25
N PRO A 396 0.53 32.31 4.19
CA PRO A 396 1.27 33.52 3.87
C PRO A 396 1.09 34.64 4.91
N TRP A 397 0.09 34.54 5.80
CA TRP A 397 -0.07 35.44 6.94
C TRP A 397 0.93 35.20 8.08
N ALA A 398 1.67 34.08 8.07
CA ALA A 398 2.58 33.73 9.16
C ALA A 398 3.65 34.81 9.40
N GLU A 399 4.16 35.41 8.33
CA GLU A 399 5.15 36.49 8.41
C GLU A 399 4.54 37.77 9.00
N LEU A 400 3.30 38.08 8.62
CA LEU A 400 2.57 39.24 9.14
C LEU A 400 2.27 39.11 10.65
N LEU A 401 2.00 37.89 11.14
CA LEU A 401 1.77 37.64 12.56
C LEU A 401 3.07 37.72 13.39
N SER A 402 4.20 37.38 12.78
CA SER A 402 5.51 37.44 13.44
C SER A 402 5.97 38.87 13.75
N SER A 403 5.47 39.88 13.03
CA SER A 403 5.91 41.28 13.18
C SER A 403 5.13 42.10 14.21
N GLU A 404 3.85 41.79 14.46
CA GLU A 404 2.98 42.68 15.26
C GLU A 404 2.33 42.05 16.51
N ASN A 405 2.60 40.77 16.81
CA ASN A 405 2.17 40.08 18.04
C ASN A 405 0.66 40.21 18.38
N ASN A 406 -0.20 40.35 17.36
CA ASN A 406 -1.66 40.49 17.46
C ASN A 406 -2.41 39.13 17.39
N LEU A 407 -1.74 38.04 17.78
CA LEU A 407 -2.27 36.67 17.77
C LEU A 407 -3.50 36.47 18.69
N GLY A 408 -3.65 37.33 19.72
CA GLY A 408 -4.72 37.21 20.70
C GLY A 408 -6.14 37.32 20.13
N ASP A 409 -6.30 37.94 18.97
CA ASP A 409 -7.61 38.16 18.36
C ASP A 409 -8.02 37.07 17.37
N PHE A 410 -7.06 36.28 16.89
CA PHE A 410 -7.27 35.21 15.90
C PHE A 410 -6.41 33.98 16.24
N PRO A 411 -6.68 33.29 17.36
CA PRO A 411 -5.86 32.15 17.81
C PRO A 411 -5.84 30.99 16.79
N ASP A 412 -6.92 30.81 16.04
CA ASP A 412 -7.06 29.80 14.99
C ASP A 412 -5.98 29.92 13.88
N LEU A 413 -5.36 31.08 13.72
CA LEU A 413 -4.32 31.31 12.70
C LEU A 413 -2.95 30.75 13.09
N ASP A 414 -2.76 30.33 14.35
CA ASP A 414 -1.56 29.65 14.83
C ASP A 414 -1.71 28.12 14.87
N GLU A 415 -2.89 27.58 14.56
CA GLU A 415 -3.04 26.14 14.40
C GLU A 415 -2.45 25.68 13.06
N ILE A 416 -1.80 24.53 13.03
CA ILE A 416 -1.36 23.90 11.77
C ILE A 416 -2.61 23.30 11.08
N PRO A 417 -3.05 23.85 9.94
CA PRO A 417 -4.34 23.49 9.36
C PRO A 417 -4.23 22.35 8.35
N THR A 418 -5.37 21.74 8.03
CA THR A 418 -5.57 20.89 6.85
C THR A 418 -5.90 21.72 5.61
N LEU A 419 -5.82 21.13 4.41
CA LEU A 419 -6.24 21.85 3.20
C LEU A 419 -7.74 22.17 3.21
N ARG A 420 -8.59 21.32 3.81
CA ARG A 420 -10.04 21.62 3.92
C ARG A 420 -10.30 22.79 4.86
N GLU A 421 -9.60 22.86 6.00
CA GLU A 421 -9.72 23.98 6.93
C GLU A 421 -9.23 25.28 6.27
N LEU A 422 -8.12 25.25 5.55
CA LEU A 422 -7.62 26.40 4.77
C LEU A 422 -8.62 26.86 3.72
N ALA A 423 -9.21 25.95 2.95
CA ALA A 423 -10.21 26.28 1.95
C ALA A 423 -11.47 26.93 2.59
N ALA A 424 -11.82 26.55 3.82
CA ALA A 424 -12.95 27.13 4.56
C ALA A 424 -12.60 28.42 5.32
N LEU A 425 -11.32 28.80 5.38
CA LEU A 425 -10.82 29.88 6.23
C LEU A 425 -11.41 31.25 5.86
N GLU A 426 -11.58 31.51 4.57
CA GLU A 426 -12.18 32.74 4.05
C GLU A 426 -13.60 32.94 4.61
N VAL A 427 -14.45 31.91 4.52
CA VAL A 427 -15.83 31.95 5.02
C VAL A 427 -15.86 32.10 6.54
N LYS A 428 -14.89 31.48 7.24
CA LYS A 428 -14.83 31.48 8.70
C LYS A 428 -14.37 32.83 9.28
N LEU A 429 -13.31 33.43 8.71
CA LEU A 429 -12.61 34.56 9.35
C LEU A 429 -12.91 35.93 8.73
N LEU A 430 -13.28 36.02 7.44
CA LEU A 430 -13.52 37.33 6.83
C LEU A 430 -14.60 38.17 7.53
N PRO A 431 -15.75 37.62 7.98
CA PRO A 431 -16.75 38.41 8.68
C PRO A 431 -16.23 39.07 9.96
N ALA A 432 -15.38 38.35 10.72
CA ALA A 432 -14.77 38.86 11.94
C ALA A 432 -13.73 39.95 11.66
N ILE A 433 -12.93 39.76 10.61
CA ILE A 433 -11.92 40.74 10.16
C ILE A 433 -12.60 42.02 9.65
N ASP A 434 -13.64 41.90 8.84
CA ASP A 434 -14.39 43.05 8.31
C ASP A 434 -15.08 43.84 9.44
N HIS A 435 -15.67 43.15 10.41
CA HIS A 435 -16.25 43.79 11.59
C HIS A 435 -15.20 44.60 12.35
N ARG A 436 -14.04 44.00 12.64
CA ARG A 436 -12.96 44.69 13.34
C ARG A 436 -12.37 45.84 12.55
N ARG A 437 -12.23 45.68 11.23
CA ARG A 437 -11.73 46.75 10.36
C ARG A 437 -12.67 47.96 10.37
N SER A 438 -13.98 47.73 10.43
CA SER A 438 -14.97 48.81 10.55
C SER A 438 -14.91 49.55 11.89
N SER A 439 -14.42 48.89 12.95
CA SER A 439 -14.21 49.47 14.28
C SER A 439 -12.76 49.87 14.56
N ALA A 440 -11.87 49.80 13.57
CA ALA A 440 -10.45 50.05 13.75
C ALA A 440 -10.20 51.50 14.18
N VAL A 441 -9.39 51.67 15.23
CA VAL A 441 -9.17 53.00 15.84
C VAL A 441 -8.05 53.76 15.13
N THR A 442 -7.15 53.03 14.45
CA THR A 442 -5.99 53.61 13.77
C THR A 442 -5.93 53.21 12.29
N SER A 443 -5.33 54.07 11.47
CA SER A 443 -5.07 53.77 10.05
C SER A 443 -4.12 52.57 9.89
N ALA A 444 -3.19 52.38 10.83
CA ALA A 444 -2.27 51.25 10.85
C ALA A 444 -3.01 49.92 11.10
N GLU A 445 -3.89 49.87 12.09
CA GLU A 445 -4.73 48.68 12.37
C GLU A 445 -5.64 48.34 11.19
N SER A 446 -6.26 49.34 10.57
CA SER A 446 -7.09 49.12 9.37
C SER A 446 -6.28 48.61 8.18
N ALA A 447 -5.04 49.09 7.99
CA ALA A 447 -4.16 48.62 6.92
C ALA A 447 -3.70 47.18 7.16
N TRP A 448 -3.33 46.85 8.40
CA TRP A 448 -2.94 45.50 8.81
C TRP A 448 -4.08 44.48 8.61
N LEU A 449 -5.31 44.82 9.04
CA LEU A 449 -6.49 43.96 8.81
C LEU A 449 -6.82 43.79 7.32
N GLY A 450 -6.59 44.84 6.51
CA GLY A 450 -6.74 44.75 5.06
C GLY A 450 -5.74 43.79 4.41
N GLU A 451 -4.49 43.80 4.87
CA GLU A 451 -3.47 42.86 4.41
C GLU A 451 -3.76 41.44 4.89
N LEU A 452 -4.15 41.25 6.16
CA LEU A 452 -4.56 39.94 6.68
C LEU A 452 -5.72 39.33 5.88
N GLN A 453 -6.75 40.13 5.55
CA GLN A 453 -7.87 39.73 4.68
C GLN A 453 -7.36 39.24 3.32
N ARG A 454 -6.42 39.96 2.69
CA ARG A 454 -5.83 39.58 1.41
C ARG A 454 -5.08 38.24 1.50
N LEU A 455 -4.29 38.05 2.55
CA LEU A 455 -3.48 36.84 2.76
C LEU A 455 -4.33 35.60 3.06
N ILE A 456 -5.38 35.73 3.87
CA ILE A 456 -6.34 34.64 4.14
C ILE A 456 -7.08 34.23 2.87
N THR A 457 -7.50 35.22 2.07
CA THR A 457 -8.16 34.96 0.78
C THR A 457 -7.23 34.19 -0.16
N ALA A 458 -5.96 34.62 -0.29
CA ALA A 458 -4.97 33.93 -1.12
C ALA A 458 -4.75 32.48 -0.67
N ALA A 459 -4.63 32.24 0.63
CA ALA A 459 -4.44 30.91 1.19
C ALA A 459 -5.65 29.98 0.95
N SER A 460 -6.87 30.49 1.11
CA SER A 460 -8.10 29.73 0.80
C SER A 460 -8.14 29.35 -0.68
N GLN A 461 -7.79 30.27 -1.58
CA GLN A 461 -7.69 30.01 -3.02
C GLN A 461 -6.61 28.98 -3.35
N HIS A 462 -5.43 29.08 -2.74
CA HIS A 462 -4.34 28.11 -2.90
C HIS A 462 -4.77 26.70 -2.46
N ALA A 463 -5.42 26.58 -1.30
CA ALA A 463 -5.94 25.31 -0.80
C ALA A 463 -7.05 24.75 -1.70
N GLY A 464 -7.99 25.59 -2.13
CA GLY A 464 -9.03 25.22 -3.08
C GLY A 464 -8.47 24.69 -4.40
N ALA A 465 -7.46 25.37 -4.96
CA ALA A 465 -6.75 24.94 -6.17
C ALA A 465 -6.02 23.60 -5.97
N ARG A 466 -5.34 23.41 -4.83
CA ARG A 466 -4.69 22.13 -4.50
C ARG A 466 -5.69 20.98 -4.37
N ILE A 467 -6.83 21.20 -3.71
CA ILE A 467 -7.90 20.21 -3.59
C ILE A 467 -8.48 19.86 -4.97
N ALA A 468 -8.69 20.85 -5.83
CA ALA A 468 -9.18 20.62 -7.20
C ALA A 468 -8.17 19.81 -8.03
N ALA A 469 -6.88 20.14 -7.95
CA ALA A 469 -5.81 19.39 -8.61
C ALA A 469 -5.78 17.92 -8.14
N ILE A 470 -5.83 17.68 -6.83
CA ILE A 470 -5.88 16.33 -6.23
C ILE A 470 -7.07 15.53 -6.77
N LYS A 471 -8.26 16.15 -6.83
CA LYS A 471 -9.46 15.51 -7.40
C LYS A 471 -9.29 15.19 -8.88
N GLY A 472 -8.69 16.10 -9.66
CA GLY A 472 -8.36 15.88 -11.07
C GLY A 472 -7.43 14.69 -11.27
N LEU A 473 -6.36 14.59 -10.48
CA LEU A 473 -5.44 13.44 -10.53
C LEU A 473 -6.14 12.14 -10.13
N ALA A 474 -7.00 12.16 -9.11
CA ALA A 474 -7.77 10.98 -8.71
C ALA A 474 -8.72 10.49 -9.82
N LEU A 475 -9.32 11.41 -10.59
CA LEU A 475 -10.12 11.08 -11.78
C LEU A 475 -9.25 10.52 -12.90
N LEU A 476 -8.06 11.08 -13.12
CA LEU A 476 -7.13 10.59 -14.13
C LEU A 476 -6.62 9.18 -13.80
N CYS A 477 -6.33 8.88 -12.53
CA CYS A 477 -6.02 7.52 -12.08
C CYS A 477 -7.15 6.54 -12.42
N ASP A 478 -8.41 6.92 -12.15
CA ASP A 478 -9.56 6.08 -12.48
C ASP A 478 -9.68 5.86 -14.00
N ALA A 479 -9.54 6.91 -14.80
CA ALA A 479 -9.60 6.83 -16.25
C ALA A 479 -8.50 5.93 -16.84
N LEU A 480 -7.25 6.09 -16.39
CA LEU A 480 -6.10 5.30 -16.86
C LEU A 480 -6.14 3.83 -16.36
N SER A 481 -6.90 3.54 -15.31
CA SER A 481 -7.06 2.17 -14.77
C SER A 481 -8.09 1.32 -15.54
N ARG A 482 -8.87 1.92 -16.45
CA ARG A 482 -9.92 1.23 -17.20
C ARG A 482 -9.38 0.75 -18.55
N MET A 483 -9.29 -0.58 -18.72
CA MET A 483 -8.75 -1.21 -19.93
C MET A 483 -9.71 -2.30 -20.45
N GLU A 484 -9.71 -2.58 -21.76
CA GLU A 484 -10.63 -3.55 -22.37
C GLU A 484 -10.06 -4.98 -22.39
N TYR A 485 -10.47 -5.84 -21.46
CA TYR A 485 -9.92 -7.20 -21.36
C TYR A 485 -10.43 -8.21 -22.42
N ASP A 486 -11.50 -7.91 -23.16
CA ASP A 486 -12.20 -8.87 -24.03
C ASP A 486 -11.29 -9.54 -25.08
N PHE A 487 -10.33 -8.81 -25.64
CA PHE A 487 -9.42 -9.35 -26.66
C PHE A 487 -8.28 -10.18 -26.06
N LEU A 488 -7.97 -10.01 -24.77
CA LEU A 488 -7.01 -10.81 -24.02
C LEU A 488 -7.65 -12.04 -23.38
N PHE A 489 -8.97 -12.01 -23.18
CA PHE A 489 -9.71 -13.03 -22.43
C PHE A 489 -10.15 -14.20 -23.31
N ASP A 490 -9.93 -15.42 -22.81
CA ASP A 490 -10.48 -16.63 -23.40
C ASP A 490 -11.75 -17.05 -22.65
N LYS A 491 -12.90 -16.89 -23.31
CA LYS A 491 -14.22 -17.18 -22.74
C LYS A 491 -14.45 -18.66 -22.42
N THR A 492 -13.70 -19.57 -23.05
CA THR A 492 -13.85 -21.02 -22.83
C THR A 492 -13.04 -21.47 -21.63
N ARG A 493 -11.81 -20.94 -21.50
CA ARG A 493 -10.89 -21.26 -20.39
C ARG A 493 -11.14 -20.43 -19.15
N HIS A 494 -11.82 -19.29 -19.30
CA HIS A 494 -11.92 -18.23 -18.29
C HIS A 494 -10.54 -17.73 -17.83
N LEU A 495 -9.57 -17.64 -18.75
CA LEU A 495 -8.21 -17.19 -18.47
C LEU A 495 -7.81 -16.03 -19.39
N LEU A 496 -6.90 -15.19 -18.92
CA LEU A 496 -6.23 -14.20 -19.75
C LEU A 496 -5.06 -14.85 -20.49
N ALA A 497 -4.92 -14.52 -21.78
CA ALA A 497 -3.70 -14.80 -22.52
C ALA A 497 -2.51 -14.04 -21.90
N ILE A 498 -1.29 -14.49 -22.14
CA ILE A 498 -0.09 -13.79 -21.64
C ILE A 498 -0.08 -12.34 -22.14
N GLY A 499 -0.38 -12.16 -23.42
CA GLY A 499 -0.52 -10.85 -24.01
C GLY A 499 -0.98 -10.88 -25.46
N TYR A 500 -0.74 -9.76 -26.12
CA TYR A 500 -1.22 -9.49 -27.48
C TYR A 500 -0.19 -8.68 -28.25
N ASN A 501 0.17 -9.17 -29.43
CA ASN A 501 0.99 -8.42 -30.38
C ASN A 501 0.08 -7.59 -31.28
N VAL A 502 0.12 -6.27 -31.11
CA VAL A 502 -0.70 -5.32 -31.88
C VAL A 502 -0.23 -5.24 -33.33
N GLY A 503 1.09 -5.28 -33.57
CA GLY A 503 1.65 -5.25 -34.93
C GLY A 503 1.25 -6.45 -35.79
N GLU A 504 1.11 -7.62 -35.18
CA GLU A 504 0.65 -8.86 -35.83
C GLU A 504 -0.86 -9.09 -35.72
N ASN A 505 -1.57 -8.22 -34.98
CA ASN A 505 -2.98 -8.41 -34.62
C ASN A 505 -3.26 -9.82 -34.06
N ARG A 506 -2.36 -10.29 -33.19
CA ARG A 506 -2.31 -11.69 -32.73
C ARG A 506 -2.28 -11.78 -31.21
N ARG A 507 -3.26 -12.47 -30.65
CA ARG A 507 -3.27 -12.91 -29.25
C ARG A 507 -2.33 -14.10 -29.07
N ASP A 508 -1.63 -14.15 -27.94
CA ASP A 508 -0.82 -15.31 -27.62
C ASP A 508 -1.66 -16.57 -27.38
N SER A 509 -1.06 -17.73 -27.67
CA SER A 509 -1.67 -19.04 -27.45
C SER A 509 -1.47 -19.57 -26.03
N SER A 510 -0.61 -18.91 -25.25
CA SER A 510 -0.29 -19.24 -23.87
C SER A 510 -1.11 -18.37 -22.91
N TYR A 511 -1.40 -18.91 -21.72
CA TYR A 511 -2.28 -18.30 -20.73
C TYR A 511 -1.63 -18.25 -19.36
N TYR A 512 -2.00 -17.27 -18.55
CA TYR A 512 -1.68 -17.27 -17.13
C TYR A 512 -2.67 -18.17 -16.38
N ASP A 513 -2.20 -19.33 -15.94
CA ASP A 513 -3.05 -20.41 -15.46
C ASP A 513 -2.72 -20.85 -14.03
N LEU A 514 -1.81 -20.19 -13.31
CA LEU A 514 -1.45 -20.54 -11.93
C LEU A 514 -1.87 -19.44 -10.95
N LEU A 515 -2.47 -19.86 -9.83
CA LEU A 515 -2.85 -18.96 -8.74
C LEU A 515 -1.62 -18.40 -8.01
N ALA A 516 -0.54 -19.17 -7.88
CA ALA A 516 0.73 -18.70 -7.34
C ALA A 516 1.56 -17.98 -8.42
N SER A 517 1.03 -16.87 -8.90
CA SER A 517 1.70 -15.97 -9.84
C SER A 517 1.25 -14.52 -9.61
N GLU A 518 1.93 -13.58 -10.24
CA GLU A 518 1.53 -12.17 -10.32
C GLU A 518 0.21 -11.97 -11.08
N ALA A 519 -0.14 -12.88 -12.01
CA ALA A 519 -1.36 -12.79 -12.80
C ALA A 519 -2.65 -12.90 -11.97
N ARG A 520 -2.56 -13.46 -10.76
CA ARG A 520 -3.69 -13.44 -9.81
C ARG A 520 -4.13 -12.02 -9.50
N PHE A 521 -3.19 -11.07 -9.45
CA PHE A 521 -3.52 -9.69 -9.13
C PHE A 521 -4.29 -9.04 -10.28
N SER A 522 -3.87 -9.31 -11.52
CA SER A 522 -4.60 -8.85 -12.72
C SER A 522 -6.02 -9.41 -12.76
N CYS A 523 -6.19 -10.70 -12.48
CA CYS A 523 -7.52 -11.30 -12.38
C CYS A 523 -8.35 -10.66 -11.25
N PHE A 524 -7.75 -10.43 -10.08
CA PHE A 524 -8.42 -9.81 -8.94
C PHE A 524 -8.93 -8.40 -9.28
N VAL A 525 -8.07 -7.55 -9.86
CA VAL A 525 -8.41 -6.18 -10.24
C VAL A 525 -9.51 -6.16 -11.30
N ALA A 526 -9.37 -6.95 -12.36
CA ALA A 526 -10.35 -6.98 -13.44
C ALA A 526 -11.72 -7.52 -13.00
N ILE A 527 -11.75 -8.49 -12.07
CA ILE A 527 -13.00 -8.95 -11.42
C ILE A 527 -13.58 -7.84 -10.54
N ALA A 528 -12.76 -7.17 -9.75
CA ALA A 528 -13.21 -6.08 -8.86
C ALA A 528 -13.79 -4.89 -9.63
N GLN A 529 -13.29 -4.63 -10.85
CA GLN A 529 -13.83 -3.63 -11.78
C GLN A 529 -15.06 -4.14 -12.56
N GLY A 530 -15.46 -5.40 -12.40
CA GLY A 530 -16.60 -6.00 -13.11
C GLY A 530 -16.33 -6.32 -14.58
N GLN A 531 -15.06 -6.35 -15.00
CA GLN A 531 -14.65 -6.57 -16.38
C GLN A 531 -14.38 -8.06 -16.70
N LEU A 532 -14.09 -8.86 -15.68
CA LEU A 532 -13.96 -10.32 -15.80
C LEU A 532 -14.94 -11.05 -14.87
N PRO A 533 -15.42 -12.23 -15.28
CA PRO A 533 -16.29 -13.06 -14.45
C PRO A 533 -15.51 -13.70 -13.28
N GLN A 534 -16.18 -13.98 -12.17
CA GLN A 534 -15.56 -14.55 -10.95
C GLN A 534 -14.94 -15.92 -11.20
N GLU A 535 -15.48 -16.66 -12.17
CA GLU A 535 -14.99 -17.94 -12.68
C GLU A 535 -13.51 -17.87 -13.06
N SER A 536 -13.03 -16.71 -13.52
CA SER A 536 -11.60 -16.50 -13.84
C SER A 536 -10.69 -16.73 -12.64
N TRP A 537 -11.14 -16.36 -11.42
CA TRP A 537 -10.39 -16.63 -10.20
C TRP A 537 -10.31 -18.12 -9.87
N PHE A 538 -11.38 -18.86 -10.17
CA PHE A 538 -11.44 -20.30 -9.92
C PHE A 538 -10.73 -21.10 -11.00
N ALA A 539 -10.64 -20.58 -12.23
CA ALA A 539 -9.90 -21.17 -13.34
C ALA A 539 -8.37 -21.18 -13.11
N LEU A 540 -7.83 -20.28 -12.27
CA LEU A 540 -6.43 -20.31 -11.88
C LEU A 540 -6.09 -21.61 -11.12
N GLY A 541 -5.12 -22.34 -11.66
CA GLY A 541 -4.61 -23.61 -11.19
C GLY A 541 -4.05 -23.55 -9.77
N ARG A 542 -4.36 -24.59 -8.99
CA ARG A 542 -3.98 -24.74 -7.58
C ARG A 542 -3.09 -25.96 -7.39
N LEU A 543 -2.01 -26.05 -8.18
CA LEU A 543 -1.06 -27.15 -8.07
C LEU A 543 -0.36 -27.08 -6.72
N LEU A 544 -0.58 -28.10 -5.88
CA LEU A 544 -0.05 -28.17 -4.53
C LEU A 544 1.17 -29.08 -4.48
N THR A 545 2.15 -28.65 -3.69
CA THR A 545 3.24 -29.47 -3.20
C THR A 545 3.32 -29.35 -1.68
N THR A 546 4.10 -30.21 -1.05
CA THR A 546 4.48 -30.09 0.35
C THR A 546 5.97 -29.79 0.44
N ALA A 547 6.33 -28.61 0.94
CA ALA A 547 7.71 -28.29 1.29
C ALA A 547 7.74 -27.84 2.76
N GLY A 548 8.63 -28.42 3.57
CA GLY A 548 8.71 -28.11 5.01
C GLY A 548 7.50 -28.52 5.85
N GLY A 549 6.60 -29.37 5.33
CA GLY A 549 5.46 -29.92 6.06
C GLY A 549 4.12 -29.16 5.91
N GLU A 550 4.13 -28.00 5.27
CA GLU A 550 2.92 -27.21 4.96
C GLU A 550 2.57 -27.29 3.45
N PRO A 551 1.28 -27.19 3.07
CA PRO A 551 0.87 -27.16 1.68
C PRO A 551 1.24 -25.83 1.02
N ILE A 552 1.89 -25.88 -0.15
CA ILE A 552 2.34 -24.71 -0.91
C ILE A 552 1.86 -24.83 -2.34
N LEU A 553 1.35 -23.74 -2.90
CA LEU A 553 1.08 -23.64 -4.33
C LEU A 553 2.38 -23.49 -5.13
N LEU A 554 2.53 -24.28 -6.19
CA LEU A 554 3.64 -24.17 -7.13
C LEU A 554 3.43 -22.96 -8.07
N SER A 555 4.51 -22.20 -8.26
CA SER A 555 4.63 -21.15 -9.27
C SER A 555 5.35 -21.67 -10.51
N TRP A 556 5.48 -20.86 -11.55
CA TRP A 556 6.18 -21.28 -12.76
C TRP A 556 7.68 -21.37 -12.52
N SER A 557 8.28 -20.31 -11.99
CA SER A 557 9.74 -20.22 -11.82
C SER A 557 10.20 -20.52 -10.40
N GLY A 558 9.32 -20.53 -9.40
CA GLY A 558 9.74 -20.66 -8.00
C GLY A 558 10.35 -19.38 -7.46
N SER A 559 10.18 -18.26 -8.17
CA SER A 559 10.65 -16.94 -7.80
C SER A 559 9.80 -16.38 -6.66
N MET A 560 10.43 -15.69 -5.71
CA MET A 560 9.71 -15.13 -4.58
C MET A 560 8.77 -13.98 -4.96
N PHE A 561 9.09 -13.23 -6.01
CA PHE A 561 8.24 -12.16 -6.52
C PHE A 561 6.85 -12.64 -6.96
N GLU A 562 6.77 -13.80 -7.67
CA GLU A 562 5.50 -14.40 -8.09
C GLU A 562 4.52 -14.59 -6.92
N TYR A 563 5.06 -14.84 -5.72
CA TYR A 563 4.30 -14.99 -4.49
C TYR A 563 4.06 -13.68 -3.77
N LEU A 564 5.03 -12.76 -3.70
CA LEU A 564 4.96 -11.66 -2.74
C LEU A 564 4.60 -10.30 -3.35
N MET A 565 4.91 -10.04 -4.62
CA MET A 565 4.64 -8.74 -5.23
C MET A 565 3.15 -8.35 -5.19
N PRO A 566 2.19 -9.27 -5.45
CA PRO A 566 0.77 -8.93 -5.31
C PRO A 566 0.40 -8.40 -3.91
N LEU A 567 1.11 -8.79 -2.85
CA LEU A 567 0.80 -8.38 -1.47
C LEU A 567 1.07 -6.89 -1.21
N LEU A 568 1.77 -6.19 -2.11
CA LEU A 568 1.99 -4.74 -2.00
C LEU A 568 0.68 -3.96 -1.97
N VAL A 569 -0.34 -4.45 -2.69
CA VAL A 569 -1.62 -3.75 -2.90
C VAL A 569 -2.83 -4.67 -2.76
N MET A 570 -2.69 -5.97 -3.04
CA MET A 570 -3.75 -6.95 -2.91
C MET A 570 -3.87 -7.43 -1.45
N PRO A 571 -5.06 -7.39 -0.83
CA PRO A 571 -5.24 -7.90 0.52
C PRO A 571 -5.03 -9.42 0.58
N THR A 572 -4.37 -9.88 1.65
CA THR A 572 -4.29 -11.29 2.04
C THR A 572 -4.98 -11.49 3.39
N TYR A 573 -5.58 -12.67 3.56
CA TYR A 573 -6.36 -13.04 4.74
C TYR A 573 -5.70 -14.22 5.45
N GLU A 574 -5.51 -14.10 6.77
CA GLU A 574 -4.84 -15.12 7.58
C GLU A 574 -5.54 -16.48 7.44
N HIS A 575 -4.74 -17.54 7.46
CA HIS A 575 -5.20 -18.94 7.37
C HIS A 575 -5.88 -19.33 6.05
N THR A 576 -5.83 -18.48 5.02
CA THR A 576 -6.19 -18.87 3.66
C THR A 576 -5.06 -19.65 2.99
N LEU A 577 -5.38 -20.36 1.91
CA LEU A 577 -4.39 -21.08 1.10
C LEU A 577 -3.28 -20.15 0.57
N LEU A 578 -3.64 -18.92 0.18
CA LEU A 578 -2.68 -17.93 -0.30
C LEU A 578 -1.77 -17.42 0.84
N ASP A 579 -2.33 -17.14 2.02
CA ASP A 579 -1.54 -16.76 3.20
C ASP A 579 -0.55 -17.87 3.60
N GLN A 580 -1.03 -19.11 3.68
CA GLN A 580 -0.18 -20.28 3.96
C GLN A 580 0.90 -20.46 2.89
N THR A 581 0.56 -20.32 1.60
CA THR A 581 1.50 -20.40 0.49
C THR A 581 2.60 -19.34 0.62
N CYS A 582 2.26 -18.07 0.89
CA CYS A 582 3.25 -16.99 0.99
C CYS A 582 4.22 -17.23 2.16
N LYS A 583 3.69 -17.62 3.33
CA LYS A 583 4.51 -17.96 4.51
C LYS A 583 5.43 -19.14 4.25
N ALA A 584 4.90 -20.19 3.63
CA ALA A 584 5.67 -21.39 3.35
C ALA A 584 6.71 -21.17 2.24
N ALA A 585 6.44 -20.32 1.24
CA ALA A 585 7.42 -19.91 0.24
C ALA A 585 8.61 -19.18 0.87
N VAL A 586 8.35 -18.25 1.80
CA VAL A 586 9.40 -17.55 2.56
C VAL A 586 10.19 -18.53 3.46
N ALA A 587 9.50 -19.41 4.18
CA ALA A 587 10.16 -20.43 5.00
C ALA A 587 11.08 -21.34 4.18
N ARG A 588 10.64 -21.73 2.97
CA ARG A 588 11.43 -22.54 2.05
C ARG A 588 12.65 -21.79 1.50
N GLN A 589 12.52 -20.49 1.21
CA GLN A 589 13.65 -19.63 0.85
C GLN A 589 14.68 -19.55 1.97
N ILE A 590 14.24 -19.34 3.21
CA ILE A 590 15.12 -19.32 4.41
C ILE A 590 15.84 -20.65 4.58
N GLU A 591 15.12 -21.78 4.51
CA GLU A 591 15.70 -23.12 4.62
C GLU A 591 16.74 -23.36 3.52
N TYR A 592 16.42 -23.01 2.28
CA TYR A 592 17.35 -23.19 1.17
C TYR A 592 18.60 -22.32 1.28
N GLY A 593 18.47 -21.07 1.73
CA GLY A 593 19.60 -20.21 2.05
C GLY A 593 20.52 -20.82 3.12
N LYS A 594 19.94 -21.42 4.17
CA LYS A 594 20.70 -22.17 5.20
C LYS A 594 21.42 -23.40 4.63
N ILE A 595 20.77 -24.17 3.76
CA ILE A 595 21.38 -25.34 3.10
C ILE A 595 22.57 -24.93 2.22
N ARG A 596 22.46 -23.78 1.56
CA ARG A 596 23.48 -23.24 0.65
C ARG A 596 24.50 -22.32 1.34
N ASP A 597 24.34 -22.08 2.64
CA ASP A 597 25.14 -21.16 3.45
C ASP A 597 25.26 -19.74 2.89
N VAL A 598 24.16 -19.20 2.36
CA VAL A 598 24.07 -17.84 1.79
C VAL A 598 22.86 -17.10 2.36
N PRO A 599 22.80 -15.76 2.27
CA PRO A 599 21.55 -15.04 2.43
C PRO A 599 20.47 -15.60 1.50
N TRP A 600 19.20 -15.44 1.87
CA TRP A 600 18.07 -15.86 1.04
C TRP A 600 17.45 -14.67 0.30
N GLY A 601 16.56 -14.94 -0.66
CA GLY A 601 15.97 -13.90 -1.50
C GLY A 601 16.08 -14.18 -2.99
N ILE A 602 15.92 -15.44 -3.41
CA ILE A 602 16.08 -15.82 -4.83
C ILE A 602 14.81 -15.44 -5.59
N SER A 603 14.97 -14.60 -6.61
CA SER A 603 13.89 -14.04 -7.43
C SER A 603 14.45 -13.63 -8.80
N GLU A 604 13.61 -13.35 -9.80
CA GLU A 604 14.10 -12.84 -11.09
C GLU A 604 14.84 -11.51 -10.94
N CYS A 605 15.99 -11.39 -11.58
CA CYS A 605 16.84 -10.20 -11.50
C CYS A 605 17.88 -10.17 -12.63
N GLY A 606 18.52 -9.01 -12.77
CA GLY A 606 19.80 -8.91 -13.46
C GLY A 606 20.89 -9.63 -12.68
N TYR A 607 21.80 -10.33 -13.36
CA TYR A 607 22.88 -11.08 -12.73
C TYR A 607 24.22 -10.81 -13.42
N ASN A 608 25.33 -11.24 -12.79
CA ASN A 608 26.70 -10.95 -13.23
C ASN A 608 27.14 -11.76 -14.47
N ALA A 609 26.33 -11.72 -15.52
CA ALA A 609 26.69 -12.06 -16.89
C ALA A 609 26.41 -10.84 -17.76
N ILE A 610 27.33 -10.53 -18.66
CA ILE A 610 27.33 -9.29 -19.41
C ILE A 610 27.31 -9.61 -20.92
N ASP A 611 26.54 -8.86 -21.71
CA ASP A 611 26.56 -8.98 -23.18
C ASP A 611 27.72 -8.22 -23.85
N VAL A 612 27.77 -8.28 -25.17
CA VAL A 612 28.76 -7.55 -25.99
C VAL A 612 28.70 -6.03 -25.85
N HIS A 613 27.61 -5.50 -25.30
CA HIS A 613 27.38 -4.08 -25.06
C HIS A 613 27.61 -3.66 -23.60
N LEU A 614 28.18 -4.56 -22.79
CA LEU A 614 28.44 -4.32 -21.38
C LEU A 614 27.19 -4.20 -20.49
N ASN A 615 26.04 -4.73 -20.93
CA ASN A 615 24.82 -4.75 -20.12
C ASN A 615 24.64 -6.08 -19.38
N TYR A 616 24.26 -6.00 -18.11
CA TYR A 616 23.86 -7.17 -17.32
C TYR A 616 22.68 -7.90 -17.97
N GLN A 617 22.78 -9.22 -17.97
CA GLN A 617 21.72 -10.10 -18.45
C GLN A 617 20.68 -10.34 -17.36
N TYR A 618 19.44 -10.58 -17.79
CA TYR A 618 18.30 -10.80 -16.91
C TYR A 618 17.78 -12.24 -17.03
N ARG A 619 17.41 -12.85 -15.91
CA ARG A 619 16.87 -14.22 -15.88
C ARG A 619 15.93 -14.42 -14.69
N ALA A 620 14.97 -15.34 -14.86
CA ALA A 620 14.17 -15.86 -13.77
C ALA A 620 14.91 -16.94 -12.96
N PHE A 621 15.11 -16.66 -11.67
CA PHE A 621 15.68 -17.56 -10.66
C PHE A 621 14.62 -17.96 -9.64
N GLY A 622 14.74 -19.15 -9.07
CA GLY A 622 13.80 -19.63 -8.06
C GLY A 622 14.35 -20.77 -7.24
N VAL A 623 13.63 -21.14 -6.19
CA VAL A 623 14.06 -22.19 -5.25
C VAL A 623 13.51 -23.56 -5.66
N PRO A 624 14.33 -24.63 -5.63
CA PRO A 624 13.85 -26.00 -5.84
C PRO A 624 12.72 -26.37 -4.88
N GLY A 625 11.64 -26.90 -5.45
CA GLY A 625 10.42 -27.24 -4.73
C GLY A 625 9.34 -26.15 -4.70
N LEU A 626 9.62 -24.94 -5.23
CA LEU A 626 8.62 -23.88 -5.39
C LEU A 626 8.17 -23.67 -6.84
N GLY A 627 9.00 -24.03 -7.83
CA GLY A 627 8.72 -23.82 -9.25
C GLY A 627 8.56 -25.11 -10.05
N LEU A 628 7.80 -25.03 -11.16
CA LEU A 628 7.70 -26.10 -12.17
C LEU A 628 8.92 -26.18 -13.10
N LYS A 629 9.64 -25.06 -13.26
CA LYS A 629 10.85 -24.97 -14.09
C LYS A 629 11.89 -26.00 -13.64
N ARG A 630 12.47 -26.75 -14.59
CA ARG A 630 13.59 -27.67 -14.33
C ARG A 630 14.89 -26.88 -14.18
N GLY A 631 15.86 -27.43 -13.44
CA GLY A 631 17.19 -26.82 -13.29
C GLY A 631 17.28 -25.68 -12.27
N LEU A 632 16.24 -25.45 -11.44
CA LEU A 632 16.25 -24.39 -10.42
C LEU A 632 17.38 -24.51 -9.38
N ALA A 633 17.98 -25.69 -9.25
CA ALA A 633 19.09 -25.90 -8.33
C ALA A 633 20.46 -25.50 -8.91
N GLU A 634 20.54 -25.25 -10.23
CA GLU A 634 21.79 -25.03 -10.98
C GLU A 634 22.36 -23.63 -10.75
N ASP A 635 21.49 -22.62 -10.60
CA ASP A 635 21.87 -21.23 -10.40
C ASP A 635 21.61 -20.81 -8.93
N LEU A 636 22.48 -19.94 -8.38
CA LEU A 636 22.34 -19.37 -7.04
C LEU A 636 22.59 -17.86 -7.10
N VAL A 637 21.53 -17.09 -7.26
CA VAL A 637 21.56 -15.62 -7.33
C VAL A 637 20.57 -15.05 -6.31
N ILE A 638 21.06 -14.16 -5.44
CA ILE A 638 20.25 -13.51 -4.41
C ILE A 638 19.85 -12.11 -4.89
N ALA A 639 18.55 -11.81 -4.82
CA ALA A 639 17.99 -10.52 -5.19
C ALA A 639 17.47 -9.82 -3.91
N PRO A 640 18.15 -8.77 -3.41
CA PRO A 640 17.81 -8.14 -2.12
C PRO A 640 16.36 -7.64 -2.03
N TYR A 641 15.78 -7.18 -3.15
CA TYR A 641 14.38 -6.72 -3.18
C TYR A 641 13.39 -7.82 -2.77
N ALA A 642 13.75 -9.08 -2.99
CA ALA A 642 12.91 -10.20 -2.65
C ALA A 642 12.80 -10.34 -1.11
N SER A 643 13.92 -10.16 -0.40
CA SER A 643 13.90 -10.08 1.08
C SER A 643 13.10 -8.87 1.57
N ALA A 644 13.16 -7.74 0.87
CA ALA A 644 12.32 -6.57 1.19
C ALA A 644 10.82 -6.87 1.03
N LEU A 645 10.41 -7.59 -0.03
CA LEU A 645 9.01 -8.04 -0.19
C LEU A 645 8.57 -8.97 0.97
N ALA A 646 9.49 -9.77 1.51
CA ALA A 646 9.19 -10.67 2.62
C ALA A 646 8.92 -9.96 3.95
N LEU A 647 9.20 -8.64 4.08
CA LEU A 647 8.81 -7.85 5.25
C LEU A 647 7.29 -7.87 5.50
N MET A 648 6.48 -8.10 4.47
CA MET A 648 5.02 -8.23 4.58
C MET A 648 4.56 -9.56 5.21
N VAL A 649 5.45 -10.54 5.32
CA VAL A 649 5.14 -11.92 5.71
C VAL A 649 5.92 -12.38 6.93
N ALA A 650 7.23 -12.12 6.96
CA ALA A 650 8.16 -12.53 8.00
C ALA A 650 9.13 -11.36 8.30
N PRO A 651 8.67 -10.29 8.96
CA PRO A 651 9.41 -9.04 9.08
C PRO A 651 10.72 -9.18 9.85
N GLU A 652 10.76 -9.99 10.91
CA GLU A 652 11.97 -10.17 11.72
C GLU A 652 13.06 -10.90 10.92
N GLU A 653 12.72 -12.02 10.28
CA GLU A 653 13.65 -12.80 9.47
C GLU A 653 14.10 -12.03 8.22
N ALA A 654 13.19 -11.29 7.58
CA ALA A 654 13.50 -10.45 6.44
C ALA A 654 14.46 -9.32 6.82
N CYS A 655 14.23 -8.66 7.96
CA CYS A 655 15.12 -7.60 8.44
C CYS A 655 16.52 -8.14 8.77
N LEU A 656 16.61 -9.26 9.50
CA LEU A 656 17.90 -9.91 9.81
C LEU A 656 18.66 -10.30 8.53
N ASN A 657 17.96 -10.77 7.51
CA ASN A 657 18.58 -11.12 6.24
C ASN A 657 19.05 -9.89 5.44
N LEU A 658 18.29 -8.79 5.47
CA LEU A 658 18.71 -7.52 4.87
C LEU A 658 19.91 -6.90 5.58
N GLU A 659 19.97 -7.00 6.91
CA GLU A 659 21.14 -6.59 7.70
C GLU A 659 22.37 -7.43 7.35
N ARG A 660 22.19 -8.76 7.20
CA ARG A 660 23.25 -9.67 6.73
C ARG A 660 23.73 -9.30 5.33
N LEU A 661 22.81 -9.08 4.39
CA LEU A 661 23.14 -8.65 3.02
C LEU A 661 23.96 -7.36 3.02
N ALA A 662 23.52 -6.35 3.78
CA ALA A 662 24.23 -5.07 3.89
C ALA A 662 25.61 -5.19 4.55
N ALA A 663 25.83 -6.19 5.40
CA ALA A 663 27.13 -6.45 6.01
C ALA A 663 28.08 -7.25 5.10
N GLU A 664 27.55 -8.09 4.21
CA GLU A 664 28.32 -8.93 3.28
C GLU A 664 28.70 -8.21 1.97
N GLY A 665 28.03 -7.11 1.61
CA GLY A 665 28.36 -6.31 0.43
C GLY A 665 27.41 -5.15 0.17
#